data_AF-A0A674BCK7-F1
#
_entry.id   AF-A0A674BCK7-F1
#
_cell.length_a   1.000
_cell.length_b   1.000
_cell.length_c   1.000
_cell.angle_alpha   90.00
_cell.angle_beta   90.00
_cell.angle_gamma   90.00
#
_symmetry.space_group_name_H-M   'P 1'
#
loop_
_entity.id
_entity.type
_entity.pdbx_description
1 polymer ?
#
loop_
_entity_poly.entity_id
_entity_poly.type
_entity_poly.pdbx_seq_one_letter_code
_entity_poly.pdbx_strand_id
1 'polypeptide(L)'
;MFGNFWSSLSRIADRQNILHSPQEDIFATASAMFSMDTFFKSILLPSRRITPEEGETPLPEALDTQDTMKQFLSDRILKAARVVHSALIVRSPGLIRDRKHHLKTYRQCCSGKELVDWLMKLNECFQSRSQAVGMWQVLVDEGIIVHVKQELNFHDKDTQFYRFLDLEFGLNHMTNEKLSLNHTTNEKDQLDDELQEGLSLLLQIGPDALLTMILRKCPSQRSAEDLEVIYEELLHVKAAAHLSTSVRKELAAVLMFESHAKAGTVLFSQGDKGTSWYIIWKGSVNVITHGKGLVTTLHEGEDFGQLALVNDAPRAATIILREDNCHFLRVDKQDFIRILKDVEANTMRLEEHGKAVLVLEKAESTNPGGAGNSSKYTVMAGTPEKILEHLLETVKLDTNGSDAIDPCVSDFLLTHRVFMPSSQLCPALQHHYHAEPSEGSDLEKAAYALNTKQKIVKLICQWVAVFGQLLKDDPIAVDFLERLGEEVAGDSRLSSMLREQLRDRRRTRVLENELGSLTRLNHQFDWFSSCEEPVGKCLPIRSKDKVLYEIFRPDHTSITLMLPVNTSVQEMMSSLVNPGGDHVLVKMNSMGDRAQLKLDATAVHTSLGLNERLFLCTASQVEQLTPLKEQQGPDQSTIDTLEQMCSKDIASQLTNYDWELFTAMHEVELVYYIFGRHKFPGATTANLERFVHRFNEVQYWVVTEVCLCADLMKRAMLLKKFIKMAAMLKEQKNLNSFFAVMFGLSNSAVQRLYKTWERVPSKTKRVYCAYERLMDPSRNHRAYRLAVAKLSPPYIPFMPLLLKDMTFIHEGNKNYTEKLVNFEKMRMIAKTVKIVRGCRSTPYVPSSPQKGLADRMFLEAPSIRVSTYSEQSLPLRNPSNIRHYVQNFEVIDNQRKLTQLSRGMER
;
A
#
# COMPACT_ATOMS: atom_id res chain seq x y z
N MET A 1 -6.47 13.17 15.52
CA MET A 1 -7.23 13.13 14.26
C MET A 1 -7.27 11.74 13.58
N PHE A 2 -6.44 10.74 13.94
CA PHE A 2 -6.53 9.36 13.41
C PHE A 2 -7.53 8.42 14.12
N GLY A 3 -8.04 8.77 15.29
CA GLY A 3 -8.96 7.92 16.08
C GLY A 3 -10.43 7.94 15.65
N ASN A 4 -10.90 9.00 14.99
CA ASN A 4 -12.33 9.13 14.65
C ASN A 4 -12.71 8.38 13.36
N PHE A 5 -11.74 8.14 12.46
CA PHE A 5 -11.97 7.52 11.15
C PHE A 5 -12.24 6.00 11.23
N TRP A 6 -11.55 5.27 12.14
CA TRP A 6 -11.74 3.82 12.30
C TRP A 6 -12.84 3.44 13.29
N SER A 7 -13.25 4.35 14.19
CA SER A 7 -14.50 4.16 14.95
C SER A 7 -15.74 4.10 14.04
N SER A 8 -15.65 4.72 12.86
CA SER A 8 -16.68 4.67 11.83
C SER A 8 -16.69 3.32 11.09
N LEU A 9 -15.54 2.65 10.94
CA LEU A 9 -15.47 1.32 10.31
C LEU A 9 -15.97 0.19 11.21
N SER A 10 -15.79 0.30 12.53
CA SER A 10 -16.46 -0.61 13.48
C SER A 10 -17.98 -0.37 13.59
N ARG A 11 -18.46 0.86 13.33
CA ARG A 11 -19.90 1.20 13.41
C ARG A 11 -20.68 1.04 12.11
N ILE A 12 -20.01 0.93 10.96
CA ILE A 12 -20.65 0.66 9.65
C ILE A 12 -20.90 -0.85 9.47
N ALA A 13 -20.14 -1.72 10.14
CA ALA A 13 -20.42 -3.16 10.20
C ALA A 13 -21.72 -3.50 10.96
N ASP A 14 -22.16 -2.64 11.88
CA ASP A 14 -23.34 -2.87 12.73
C ASP A 14 -24.66 -2.33 12.16
N ARG A 15 -24.67 -1.68 10.97
CA ARG A 15 -25.86 -0.99 10.44
C ARG A 15 -26.18 -1.32 8.99
N GLN A 16 -26.46 -2.58 8.65
CA GLN A 16 -27.52 -2.94 7.68
C GLN A 16 -28.04 -4.36 7.96
N ASN A 17 -29.04 -4.45 8.85
CA ASN A 17 -29.95 -5.59 8.90
C ASN A 17 -30.68 -5.70 7.55
N ILE A 18 -30.65 -6.86 6.89
CA ILE A 18 -31.81 -7.53 6.24
C ILE A 18 -31.40 -8.96 5.78
N LEU A 19 -32.05 -9.93 6.44
CA LEU A 19 -32.34 -11.34 6.07
C LEU A 19 -31.24 -12.43 6.11
N HIS A 20 -31.23 -13.11 7.26
CA HIS A 20 -30.82 -14.48 7.61
C HIS A 20 -30.25 -15.42 6.52
N SER A 21 -28.98 -15.82 6.70
CA SER A 21 -28.46 -17.13 6.25
C SER A 21 -27.31 -17.59 7.18
N PRO A 22 -27.04 -18.90 7.32
CA PRO A 22 -26.21 -19.49 8.39
C PRO A 22 -24.69 -19.35 8.16
N GLN A 23 -24.25 -18.22 7.63
CA GLN A 23 -22.83 -17.93 7.36
C GLN A 23 -22.15 -17.10 8.46
N GLU A 24 -22.89 -16.59 9.46
CA GLU A 24 -22.37 -15.62 10.44
C GLU A 24 -21.42 -16.21 11.52
N ASP A 25 -21.47 -17.50 11.84
CA ASP A 25 -20.60 -18.09 12.88
C ASP A 25 -19.16 -18.36 12.39
N ILE A 26 -18.88 -18.22 11.10
CA ILE A 26 -17.53 -18.36 10.52
C ILE A 26 -16.74 -17.04 10.61
N PHE A 27 -17.43 -15.90 10.71
CA PHE A 27 -16.85 -14.55 10.62
C PHE A 27 -16.34 -13.96 11.95
N ALA A 28 -16.88 -14.41 13.09
CA ALA A 28 -16.41 -13.96 14.42
C ALA A 28 -14.92 -14.26 14.66
N THR A 29 -14.34 -15.20 13.93
CA THR A 29 -13.07 -15.80 14.28
C THR A 29 -11.98 -15.61 13.22
N ALA A 30 -12.33 -15.01 12.07
CA ALA A 30 -11.37 -14.22 11.27
C ALA A 30 -11.13 -12.84 11.91
N SER A 31 -12.15 -12.25 12.56
CA SER A 31 -12.02 -11.02 13.36
C SER A 31 -11.24 -11.23 14.67
N ALA A 32 -11.19 -12.46 15.21
CA ALA A 32 -10.46 -12.78 16.43
C ALA A 32 -8.97 -13.11 16.20
N MET A 33 -8.55 -13.43 14.97
CA MET A 33 -7.20 -13.93 14.71
C MET A 33 -6.16 -12.85 14.39
N PHE A 34 -6.56 -11.67 13.92
CA PHE A 34 -5.67 -10.51 13.83
C PHE A 34 -6.41 -9.23 14.21
N SER A 35 -6.17 -8.81 15.45
CA SER A 35 -6.49 -7.47 15.89
C SER A 35 -5.51 -6.48 15.23
N MET A 36 -5.81 -6.07 14.00
CA MET A 36 -5.38 -4.75 13.49
C MET A 36 -5.82 -3.64 14.47
N ASP A 37 -6.84 -3.91 15.28
CA ASP A 37 -7.26 -3.15 16.44
C ASP A 37 -6.14 -2.94 17.47
N THR A 38 -5.18 -3.85 17.67
CA THR A 38 -4.08 -3.68 18.65
C THR A 38 -2.94 -2.83 18.07
N PHE A 39 -2.74 -2.88 16.75
CA PHE A 39 -1.82 -1.99 16.03
C PHE A 39 -2.29 -0.53 16.11
N PHE A 40 -3.62 -0.29 16.13
CA PHE A 40 -4.19 1.05 16.20
C PHE A 40 -4.62 1.49 17.62
N LYS A 41 -4.92 0.59 18.56
CA LYS A 41 -5.17 0.91 19.98
C LYS A 41 -3.92 1.44 20.69
N SER A 42 -2.72 1.10 20.22
CA SER A 42 -1.48 1.60 20.80
C SER A 42 -1.18 3.09 20.48
N ILE A 43 -1.95 3.69 19.56
CA ILE A 43 -1.75 5.05 19.06
C ILE A 43 -2.59 6.10 19.83
N LEU A 44 -3.42 5.71 20.81
CA LEU A 44 -4.36 6.62 21.48
C LEU A 44 -3.81 7.25 22.77
N LEU A 45 -3.68 8.58 22.78
CA LEU A 45 -3.70 9.41 24.00
C LEU A 45 -5.17 9.55 24.48
N PRO A 46 -5.45 9.52 25.80
CA PRO A 46 -6.80 9.75 26.31
C PRO A 46 -7.19 11.22 26.17
N SER A 47 -8.26 11.51 25.44
CA SER A 47 -8.98 12.78 25.55
C SER A 47 -10.01 12.65 26.68
N ARG A 48 -9.96 13.56 27.66
CA ARG A 48 -10.90 13.64 28.78
C ARG A 48 -12.34 13.73 28.26
N ARG A 49 -13.19 12.76 28.59
CA ARG A 49 -14.64 12.94 28.62
C ARG A 49 -15.02 13.47 30.00
N ILE A 50 -15.47 14.70 30.06
CA ILE A 50 -16.21 15.24 31.21
C ILE A 50 -17.64 14.74 31.03
N THR A 51 -18.16 14.02 32.02
CA THR A 51 -19.59 13.70 32.14
C THR A 51 -20.32 14.96 32.61
N PRO A 52 -21.39 15.43 31.94
CA PRO A 52 -22.25 16.43 32.54
C PRO A 52 -23.18 15.74 33.54
N GLU A 53 -23.07 16.14 34.82
CA GLU A 53 -24.12 15.94 35.81
C GLU A 53 -25.36 16.77 35.44
N GLU A 54 -26.52 16.22 35.77
CA GLU A 54 -27.84 16.80 35.56
C GLU A 54 -27.97 18.18 36.25
N GLY A 55 -28.35 19.20 35.48
CA GLY A 55 -28.62 20.53 35.99
C GLY A 55 -29.15 21.42 34.87
N GLU A 56 -30.47 21.60 34.84
CA GLU A 56 -31.18 22.48 33.90
C GLU A 56 -30.62 23.90 33.92
N THR A 57 -30.06 24.37 32.81
CA THR A 57 -29.90 25.80 32.50
C THR A 57 -30.04 26.00 30.97
N PRO A 58 -30.61 27.13 30.52
CA PRO A 58 -31.19 27.25 29.19
C PRO A 58 -30.14 27.36 28.07
N LEU A 59 -30.47 26.74 26.93
CA LEU A 59 -29.69 26.70 25.69
C LEU A 59 -29.23 28.10 25.23
N PRO A 60 -27.93 28.31 24.93
CA PRO A 60 -27.48 29.38 24.06
C PRO A 60 -27.67 28.96 22.59
N GLU A 61 -28.14 29.90 21.77
CA GLU A 61 -28.29 29.79 20.32
C GLU A 61 -27.05 29.16 19.65
N ALA A 62 -27.27 28.19 18.77
CA ALA A 62 -26.23 27.54 17.99
C ALA A 62 -25.57 28.56 17.04
N LEU A 63 -24.42 29.12 17.45
CA LEU A 63 -23.53 29.87 16.59
C LEU A 63 -22.90 28.95 15.53
N ASP A 64 -22.86 29.46 14.31
CA ASP A 64 -22.51 28.79 13.06
C ASP A 64 -21.08 28.21 13.05
N THR A 65 -20.95 26.91 13.27
CA THR A 65 -19.64 26.22 13.41
C THR A 65 -18.90 26.05 12.08
N GLN A 66 -19.59 26.15 10.94
CA GLN A 66 -19.03 26.00 9.60
C GLN A 66 -18.20 27.23 9.18
N ASP A 67 -18.66 28.44 9.50
CA ASP A 67 -17.95 29.69 9.19
C ASP A 67 -16.65 29.84 9.98
N THR A 68 -16.62 29.33 11.22
CA THR A 68 -15.44 29.40 12.09
C THR A 68 -14.28 28.56 11.55
N MET A 69 -14.55 27.37 11.00
CA MET A 69 -13.52 26.50 10.41
C MET A 69 -13.00 27.03 9.08
N LYS A 70 -13.88 27.61 8.25
CA LYS A 70 -13.49 28.25 6.99
C LYS A 70 -12.57 29.44 7.26
N GLN A 71 -12.92 30.27 8.22
CA GLN A 71 -12.09 31.41 8.63
C GLN A 71 -10.73 30.96 9.19
N PHE A 72 -10.71 29.91 10.01
CA PHE A 72 -9.45 29.33 10.51
C PHE A 72 -8.54 28.82 9.38
N LEU A 73 -9.09 28.19 8.34
CA LEU A 73 -8.31 27.75 7.18
C LEU A 73 -7.77 28.93 6.37
N SER A 74 -8.61 29.94 6.10
CA SER A 74 -8.19 31.18 5.43
C SER A 74 -7.08 31.88 6.21
N ASP A 75 -7.14 31.93 7.55
CA ASP A 75 -6.07 32.49 8.39
C ASP A 75 -4.75 31.74 8.25
N ARG A 76 -4.80 30.40 8.17
CA ARG A 76 -3.60 29.58 7.94
C ARG A 76 -3.03 29.77 6.55
N ILE A 77 -3.87 29.87 5.52
CA ILE A 77 -3.45 30.16 4.15
C ILE A 77 -2.80 31.55 4.11
N LEU A 78 -3.39 32.54 4.76
CA LEU A 78 -2.85 33.88 4.86
C LEU A 78 -1.49 33.90 5.56
N LYS A 79 -1.33 33.15 6.66
CA LYS A 79 -0.01 32.99 7.33
C LYS A 79 1.01 32.37 6.36
N ALA A 80 0.66 31.30 5.65
CA ALA A 80 1.53 30.68 4.67
C ALA A 80 1.91 31.65 3.54
N ALA A 81 0.95 32.41 3.02
CA ALA A 81 1.15 33.40 1.99
C ALA A 81 2.10 34.53 2.43
N ARG A 82 1.97 35.03 3.66
CA ARG A 82 2.88 36.03 4.24
C ARG A 82 4.33 35.56 4.26
N VAL A 83 4.55 34.31 4.68
CA VAL A 83 5.90 33.75 4.74
C VAL A 83 6.47 33.50 3.34
N VAL A 84 5.66 32.97 2.42
CA VAL A 84 6.04 32.77 1.02
C VAL A 84 6.40 34.10 0.35
N HIS A 85 5.58 35.13 0.53
CA HIS A 85 5.82 36.47 0.02
C HIS A 85 7.12 37.07 0.56
N SER A 86 7.33 36.97 1.89
CA SER A 86 8.55 37.46 2.54
C SER A 86 9.80 36.76 2.00
N ALA A 87 9.76 35.43 1.88
CA ALA A 87 10.87 34.66 1.32
C ALA A 87 11.14 35.00 -0.17
N LEU A 88 10.08 35.28 -0.94
CA LEU A 88 10.18 35.63 -2.36
C LEU A 88 10.89 36.97 -2.54
N ILE A 89 10.54 37.98 -1.75
CA ILE A 89 11.20 39.29 -1.77
C ILE A 89 12.69 39.16 -1.38
N VAL A 90 12.99 38.43 -0.31
CA VAL A 90 14.36 38.29 0.21
C VAL A 90 15.25 37.49 -0.75
N ARG A 91 14.75 36.37 -1.29
CA ARG A 91 15.54 35.43 -2.10
C ARG A 91 15.59 35.79 -3.59
N SER A 92 14.67 36.61 -4.09
CA SER A 92 14.59 36.98 -5.50
C SER A 92 14.16 38.44 -5.69
N PRO A 93 14.99 39.40 -5.21
CA PRO A 93 14.70 40.83 -5.36
C PRO A 93 14.66 41.18 -6.85
N GLY A 94 13.48 41.58 -7.34
CA GLY A 94 13.23 41.90 -8.76
C GLY A 94 12.24 40.98 -9.47
N LEU A 95 11.75 39.91 -8.82
CA LEU A 95 10.65 39.10 -9.36
C LEU A 95 9.36 39.93 -9.49
N ILE A 96 8.99 40.62 -8.39
CA ILE A 96 7.93 41.62 -8.34
C ILE A 96 8.50 42.94 -8.88
N ARG A 97 7.99 43.39 -10.03
CA ARG A 97 8.42 44.63 -10.68
C ARG A 97 7.38 45.14 -11.68
N ASP A 98 7.58 46.35 -12.17
CA ASP A 98 6.76 46.89 -13.26
C ASP A 98 7.09 46.17 -14.58
N ARG A 99 6.05 45.74 -15.30
CA ARG A 99 6.18 45.02 -16.58
C ARG A 99 5.39 45.73 -17.67
N LYS A 100 5.98 45.86 -18.86
CA LYS A 100 5.31 46.42 -20.05
C LYS A 100 4.91 45.30 -21.00
N HIS A 101 3.64 45.27 -21.39
CA HIS A 101 3.11 44.30 -22.34
C HIS A 101 1.96 44.93 -23.16
N HIS A 102 2.03 44.82 -24.49
CA HIS A 102 1.13 45.52 -25.43
C HIS A 102 0.91 47.01 -25.08
N LEU A 103 2.01 47.75 -24.88
CA LEU A 103 2.02 49.19 -24.55
C LEU A 103 1.36 49.57 -23.21
N LYS A 104 0.85 48.61 -22.42
CA LYS A 104 0.36 48.81 -21.06
C LYS A 104 1.45 48.45 -20.05
N THR A 105 1.62 49.31 -19.03
CA THR A 105 2.51 49.05 -17.90
C THR A 105 1.70 48.48 -16.74
N TYR A 106 1.96 47.23 -16.37
CA TYR A 106 1.44 46.57 -15.18
C TYR A 106 2.41 46.80 -14.03
N ARG A 107 1.98 47.52 -13.00
CA ARG A 107 2.83 47.85 -11.85
C ARG A 107 2.91 46.69 -10.85
N GLN A 108 4.10 46.53 -10.25
CA GLN A 108 4.39 45.61 -9.14
C GLN A 108 3.77 44.21 -9.34
N CYS A 109 4.18 43.52 -10.41
CA CYS A 109 3.62 42.23 -10.78
C CYS A 109 4.71 41.21 -11.15
N CYS A 110 4.35 39.93 -11.04
CA CYS A 110 5.16 38.79 -11.47
C CYS A 110 4.51 38.11 -12.67
N SER A 111 5.29 37.43 -13.52
CA SER A 111 4.67 36.49 -14.47
C SER A 111 4.35 35.17 -13.77
N GLY A 112 3.28 34.50 -14.20
CA GLY A 112 2.90 33.20 -13.64
C GLY A 112 4.02 32.16 -13.80
N LYS A 113 4.74 32.19 -14.93
CA LYS A 113 5.88 31.30 -15.16
C LYS A 113 7.02 31.51 -14.17
N GLU A 114 7.40 32.76 -13.91
CA GLU A 114 8.47 33.07 -12.96
C GLU A 114 8.11 32.66 -11.53
N LEU A 115 6.85 32.77 -11.14
CA LEU A 115 6.35 32.29 -9.84
C LEU A 115 6.45 30.76 -9.73
N VAL A 116 6.10 30.03 -10.79
CA VAL A 116 6.27 28.58 -10.85
C VAL A 116 7.75 28.20 -10.81
N ASP A 117 8.59 28.86 -11.62
CA ASP A 117 10.03 28.62 -11.66
C ASP A 117 10.69 28.89 -10.30
N TRP A 118 10.20 29.88 -9.55
CA TRP A 118 10.67 30.17 -8.20
C TRP A 118 10.34 29.00 -7.25
N LEU A 119 9.10 28.49 -7.23
CA LEU A 119 8.76 27.32 -6.41
C LEU A 119 9.61 26.09 -6.80
N MET A 120 9.76 25.81 -8.09
CA MET A 120 10.54 24.68 -8.58
C MET A 120 12.02 24.75 -8.18
N LYS A 121 12.58 25.94 -7.92
CA LYS A 121 13.96 26.12 -7.45
C LYS A 121 14.13 25.92 -5.94
N LEU A 122 13.07 26.05 -5.15
CA LEU A 122 13.17 26.06 -3.68
C LEU A 122 13.27 24.68 -3.03
N ASN A 123 12.88 23.60 -3.72
CA ASN A 123 12.80 22.29 -3.10
C ASN A 123 12.87 21.12 -4.09
N GLU A 124 13.52 20.02 -3.69
CA GLU A 124 13.49 18.73 -4.41
C GLU A 124 12.14 17.99 -4.24
N CYS A 125 11.26 18.48 -3.36
CA CYS A 125 9.95 17.87 -3.10
C CYS A 125 8.90 18.13 -4.20
N PHE A 126 9.04 19.19 -5.02
CA PHE A 126 8.08 19.49 -6.10
C PHE A 126 8.31 18.59 -7.30
N GLN A 127 7.24 17.95 -7.78
CA GLN A 127 7.37 16.90 -8.79
C GLN A 127 6.92 17.32 -10.17
N SER A 128 6.06 18.34 -10.26
CA SER A 128 5.57 18.87 -11.53
C SER A 128 5.25 20.35 -11.43
N ARG A 129 5.28 21.04 -12.57
CA ARG A 129 4.84 22.44 -12.69
C ARG A 129 3.35 22.59 -12.35
N SER A 130 2.55 21.58 -12.68
CA SER A 130 1.12 21.52 -12.36
C SER A 130 0.86 21.56 -10.84
N GLN A 131 1.71 20.90 -10.03
CA GLN A 131 1.63 20.98 -8.58
C GLN A 131 1.88 22.41 -8.06
N ALA A 132 2.89 23.10 -8.63
CA ALA A 132 3.17 24.51 -8.31
C ALA A 132 2.02 25.43 -8.74
N VAL A 133 1.39 25.17 -9.90
CA VAL A 133 0.18 25.87 -10.35
C VAL A 133 -0.94 25.73 -9.33
N GLY A 134 -1.19 24.51 -8.81
CA GLY A 134 -2.18 24.28 -7.77
C GLY A 134 -1.94 25.10 -6.50
N MET A 135 -0.68 25.17 -6.04
CA MET A 135 -0.31 25.99 -4.87
C MET A 135 -0.57 27.47 -5.08
N TRP A 136 -0.25 28.00 -6.27
CA TRP A 136 -0.55 29.40 -6.60
C TRP A 136 -2.04 29.64 -6.79
N GLN A 137 -2.78 28.66 -7.32
CA GLN A 137 -4.23 28.73 -7.46
C GLN A 137 -4.91 28.90 -6.10
N VAL A 138 -4.42 28.27 -5.03
CA VAL A 138 -4.94 28.49 -3.66
C VAL A 138 -4.90 29.97 -3.28
N LEU A 139 -3.80 30.66 -3.58
CA LEU A 139 -3.64 32.08 -3.28
C LEU A 139 -4.50 32.98 -4.19
N VAL A 140 -4.82 32.51 -5.40
CA VAL A 140 -5.76 33.18 -6.31
C VAL A 140 -7.20 33.02 -5.83
N ASP A 141 -7.62 31.81 -5.43
CA ASP A 141 -8.97 31.54 -4.94
C ASP A 141 -9.28 32.31 -3.64
N GLU A 142 -8.28 32.51 -2.75
CA GLU A 142 -8.41 33.35 -1.55
C GLU A 142 -8.24 34.87 -1.84
N GLY A 143 -7.97 35.26 -3.08
CA GLY A 143 -7.81 36.66 -3.47
C GLY A 143 -6.52 37.34 -3.00
N ILE A 144 -5.59 36.60 -2.36
CA ILE A 144 -4.30 37.14 -1.88
C ILE A 144 -3.42 37.55 -3.06
N ILE A 145 -3.49 36.77 -4.14
CA ILE A 145 -2.87 37.08 -5.43
C ILE A 145 -3.98 37.24 -6.47
N VAL A 146 -3.93 38.32 -7.24
CA VAL A 146 -4.92 38.58 -8.29
C VAL A 146 -4.27 38.65 -9.66
N HIS A 147 -4.90 38.03 -10.65
CA HIS A 147 -4.51 38.24 -12.04
C HIS A 147 -4.81 39.69 -12.43
N VAL A 148 -3.90 40.34 -13.17
CA VAL A 148 -4.05 41.77 -13.53
C VAL A 148 -5.27 42.05 -14.42
N LYS A 149 -5.85 41.02 -15.04
CA LYS A 149 -7.11 41.09 -15.81
C LYS A 149 -8.31 40.44 -15.10
N GLN A 150 -8.19 40.11 -13.81
CA GLN A 150 -9.23 39.45 -13.01
C GLN A 150 -9.66 38.07 -13.57
N GLU A 151 -8.72 37.33 -14.15
CA GLU A 151 -8.95 35.91 -14.48
C GLU A 151 -8.92 35.09 -13.18
N LEU A 152 -9.82 34.13 -13.06
CA LEU A 152 -9.97 33.28 -11.86
C LEU A 152 -8.94 32.14 -11.79
N ASN A 153 -8.34 31.79 -12.93
CA ASN A 153 -7.43 30.66 -13.04
C ASN A 153 -5.98 31.15 -13.12
N PHE A 154 -5.10 30.48 -12.39
CA PHE A 154 -3.67 30.68 -12.46
C PHE A 154 -3.11 30.01 -13.72
N HIS A 155 -2.17 30.68 -14.37
CA HIS A 155 -1.61 30.30 -15.64
C HIS A 155 -0.08 30.37 -15.58
N ASP A 156 0.56 29.22 -15.76
CA ASP A 156 2.01 29.07 -15.94
C ASP A 156 2.44 29.58 -17.32
N LYS A 157 2.40 30.90 -17.51
CA LYS A 157 2.75 31.58 -18.77
C LYS A 157 3.51 32.87 -18.49
N ASP A 158 4.41 33.22 -19.39
CA ASP A 158 5.22 34.45 -19.31
C ASP A 158 4.38 35.73 -19.47
N THR A 159 3.27 35.65 -20.21
CA THR A 159 2.42 36.78 -20.58
C THR A 159 1.22 36.98 -19.66
N GLN A 160 1.07 36.14 -18.62
CA GLN A 160 0.02 36.26 -17.61
C GLN A 160 0.64 36.82 -16.33
N PHE A 161 0.13 37.97 -15.87
CA PHE A 161 0.73 38.71 -14.77
C PHE A 161 -0.16 38.72 -13.53
N TYR A 162 0.46 38.59 -12.37
CA TYR A 162 -0.20 38.49 -11.07
C TYR A 162 0.36 39.52 -10.10
N ARG A 163 -0.50 40.02 -9.19
CA ARG A 163 -0.16 41.01 -8.17
C ARG A 163 -0.58 40.50 -6.79
N PHE A 164 0.29 40.67 -5.81
CA PHE A 164 -0.03 40.47 -4.39
C PHE A 164 -0.80 41.68 -3.85
N LEU A 165 -1.89 41.44 -3.12
CA LEU A 165 -2.68 42.50 -2.48
C LEU A 165 -2.10 42.84 -1.10
N ASP A 166 -0.89 43.43 -1.09
CA ASP A 166 -0.09 43.67 0.12
C ASP A 166 -0.80 44.52 1.19
N LEU A 167 -1.54 45.54 0.75
CA LEU A 167 -2.20 46.52 1.63
C LEU A 167 -3.45 45.95 2.32
N GLU A 168 -4.19 45.06 1.64
CA GLU A 168 -5.41 44.47 2.18
C GLU A 168 -5.12 43.35 3.18
N PHE A 169 -4.02 42.60 2.96
CA PHE A 169 -3.69 41.41 3.75
C PHE A 169 -2.51 41.59 4.72
N GLY A 170 -1.91 42.79 4.75
CA GLY A 170 -0.80 43.14 5.63
C GLY A 170 0.47 42.35 5.35
N LEU A 171 0.74 42.03 4.07
CA LEU A 171 1.88 41.17 3.67
C LEU A 171 3.25 41.82 3.96
N ASN A 172 3.28 43.14 4.17
CA ASN A 172 4.47 43.94 4.46
C ASN A 172 4.72 44.16 5.97
N HIS A 173 3.88 43.64 6.88
CA HIS A 173 4.10 43.87 8.32
C HIS A 173 5.35 43.17 8.85
N MET A 174 5.77 42.05 8.23
CA MET A 174 7.01 41.36 8.60
C MET A 174 8.28 42.04 8.06
N THR A 175 8.19 42.74 6.91
CA THR A 175 9.34 43.37 6.27
C THR A 175 9.81 44.60 7.05
N ASN A 176 8.90 45.43 7.57
CA ASN A 176 9.30 46.66 8.27
C ASN A 176 9.89 46.45 9.68
N GLU A 177 9.53 45.39 10.42
CA GLU A 177 10.17 45.09 11.70
C GLU A 177 11.51 44.33 11.56
N LYS A 178 11.68 43.49 10.53
CA LYS A 178 12.87 42.64 10.37
C LYS A 178 13.93 43.17 9.39
N LEU A 179 13.64 44.16 8.53
CA LEU A 179 14.64 44.79 7.65
C LEU A 179 15.56 45.79 8.36
N SER A 180 15.24 46.20 9.60
CA SER A 180 16.02 47.19 10.36
C SER A 180 17.13 46.62 11.24
N LEU A 181 17.30 45.29 11.35
CA LEU A 181 18.39 44.68 12.12
C LEU A 181 19.16 43.65 11.29
N ASN A 182 20.48 43.76 11.31
CA ASN A 182 21.43 42.86 10.66
C ASN A 182 21.08 41.40 10.95
N HIS A 183 20.70 40.64 9.92
CA HIS A 183 20.27 39.25 10.03
C HIS A 183 21.32 38.37 10.75
N THR A 184 20.97 37.88 11.94
CA THR A 184 21.72 36.82 12.60
C THR A 184 21.39 35.45 11.97
N THR A 185 22.30 34.48 12.07
CA THR A 185 22.11 33.12 11.51
C THR A 185 20.84 32.41 12.01
N ASN A 186 20.40 32.69 13.24
CA ASN A 186 19.21 32.08 13.84
C ASN A 186 17.88 32.54 13.21
N GLU A 187 17.75 33.80 12.79
CA GLU A 187 16.49 34.31 12.22
C GLU A 187 16.28 33.83 10.78
N LYS A 188 17.37 33.62 10.04
CA LYS A 188 17.32 33.03 8.69
C LYS A 188 16.86 31.57 8.73
N ASP A 189 17.35 30.79 9.71
CA ASP A 189 16.89 29.42 9.93
C ASP A 189 15.40 29.39 10.32
N GLN A 190 14.91 30.36 11.10
CA GLN A 190 13.50 30.46 11.49
C GLN A 190 12.57 30.78 10.31
N LEU A 191 12.94 31.74 9.45
CA LEU A 191 12.17 32.05 8.23
C LEU A 191 12.11 30.84 7.29
N ASP A 192 13.21 30.09 7.20
CA ASP A 192 13.27 28.88 6.37
C ASP A 192 12.37 27.77 6.89
N ASP A 193 12.28 27.60 8.21
CA ASP A 193 11.37 26.63 8.84
C ASP A 193 9.90 27.02 8.65
N GLU A 194 9.56 28.30 8.87
CA GLU A 194 8.20 28.83 8.61
C GLU A 194 7.83 28.72 7.12
N LEU A 195 8.79 28.95 6.21
CA LEU A 195 8.57 28.81 4.77
C LEU A 195 8.26 27.37 4.41
N GLN A 196 9.00 26.41 4.96
CA GLN A 196 8.74 25.00 4.73
C GLN A 196 7.38 24.56 5.28
N GLU A 197 6.95 25.08 6.42
CA GLU A 197 5.61 24.83 6.96
C GLU A 197 4.52 25.41 6.04
N GLY A 198 4.68 26.67 5.61
CA GLY A 198 3.75 27.32 4.68
C GLY A 198 3.65 26.62 3.33
N LEU A 199 4.80 26.23 2.75
CA LEU A 199 4.84 25.45 1.51
C LEU A 199 4.19 24.07 1.69
N SER A 200 4.37 23.42 2.84
CA SER A 200 3.73 22.14 3.13
C SER A 200 2.21 22.25 3.18
N LEU A 201 1.67 23.32 3.77
CA LEU A 201 0.24 23.58 3.78
C LEU A 201 -0.31 23.81 2.36
N LEU A 202 0.35 24.66 1.58
CA LEU A 202 -0.05 24.92 0.19
C LEU A 202 0.06 23.66 -0.67
N LEU A 203 1.05 22.79 -0.42
CA LEU A 203 1.20 21.52 -1.11
C LEU A 203 0.04 20.55 -0.82
N GLN A 204 -0.51 20.61 0.39
CA GLN A 204 -1.63 19.78 0.82
C GLN A 204 -2.96 20.22 0.20
N ILE A 205 -3.21 21.54 0.14
CA ILE A 205 -4.46 22.13 -0.37
C ILE A 205 -4.41 22.34 -1.90
N GLY A 206 -3.21 22.55 -2.44
CA GLY A 206 -2.96 22.88 -3.84
C GLY A 206 -3.65 21.99 -4.88
N PRO A 207 -3.69 20.66 -4.72
CA PRO A 207 -4.31 19.85 -5.75
C PRO A 207 -5.85 19.91 -5.76
N ASP A 208 -6.53 20.29 -4.67
CA ASP A 208 -7.98 20.55 -4.69
C ASP A 208 -8.30 21.83 -5.48
N ALA A 209 -7.47 22.88 -5.28
CA ALA A 209 -7.56 24.13 -6.04
C ALA A 209 -7.24 23.90 -7.52
N LEU A 210 -6.19 23.12 -7.82
CA LEU A 210 -5.84 22.69 -9.18
C LEU A 210 -6.99 21.95 -9.86
N LEU A 211 -7.58 20.96 -9.18
CA LEU A 211 -8.69 20.19 -9.72
C LEU A 211 -9.88 21.10 -10.03
N THR A 212 -10.26 21.97 -9.09
CA THR A 212 -11.38 22.91 -9.28
C THR A 212 -11.13 23.84 -10.47
N MET A 213 -9.91 24.36 -10.60
CA MET A 213 -9.49 25.18 -11.74
C MET A 213 -9.59 24.41 -13.07
N ILE A 214 -9.18 23.15 -13.10
CA ILE A 214 -9.25 22.29 -14.29
C ILE A 214 -10.71 21.96 -14.65
N LEU A 215 -11.54 21.64 -13.67
CA LEU A 215 -12.95 21.29 -13.84
C LEU A 215 -13.77 22.48 -14.38
N ARG A 216 -13.36 23.73 -14.09
CA ARG A 216 -13.94 24.96 -14.68
C ARG A 216 -13.64 25.09 -16.19
N LYS A 217 -12.65 24.38 -16.75
CA LYS A 217 -12.39 24.38 -18.20
C LYS A 217 -13.47 23.58 -18.92
N CYS A 218 -13.83 24.03 -20.12
CA CYS A 218 -14.66 23.23 -21.03
C CYS A 218 -13.97 21.88 -21.31
N PRO A 219 -14.72 20.76 -21.37
CA PRO A 219 -14.19 19.44 -21.71
C PRO A 219 -13.20 19.43 -22.89
N SER A 220 -13.53 20.15 -23.98
CA SER A 220 -12.71 20.25 -25.20
C SER A 220 -11.39 21.02 -25.05
N GLN A 221 -11.19 21.74 -23.95
CA GLN A 221 -10.00 22.55 -23.69
C GLN A 221 -9.02 21.88 -22.71
N ARG A 222 -9.35 20.69 -22.20
CA ARG A 222 -8.52 19.96 -21.25
C ARG A 222 -7.34 19.30 -21.95
N SER A 223 -6.14 19.49 -21.41
CA SER A 223 -4.95 18.78 -21.86
C SER A 223 -4.94 17.33 -21.35
N ALA A 224 -4.06 16.48 -21.87
CA ALA A 224 -3.86 15.13 -21.33
C ALA A 224 -3.48 15.14 -19.84
N GLU A 225 -2.69 16.14 -19.40
CA GLU A 225 -2.34 16.32 -17.98
C GLU A 225 -3.56 16.73 -17.14
N ASP A 226 -4.46 17.56 -17.69
CA ASP A 226 -5.70 17.95 -17.01
C ASP A 226 -6.60 16.72 -16.79
N LEU A 227 -6.72 15.86 -17.81
CA LEU A 227 -7.51 14.63 -17.73
C LEU A 227 -6.95 13.65 -16.69
N GLU A 228 -5.63 13.51 -16.62
CA GLU A 228 -4.97 12.68 -15.62
C GLU A 228 -5.25 13.17 -14.19
N VAL A 229 -5.23 14.49 -13.96
CA VAL A 229 -5.56 15.06 -12.64
C VAL A 229 -7.01 14.76 -12.27
N ILE A 230 -7.97 14.96 -13.19
CA ILE A 230 -9.38 14.62 -12.92
C ILE A 230 -9.52 13.12 -12.63
N TYR A 231 -8.91 12.27 -13.46
CA TYR A 231 -8.96 10.82 -13.30
C TYR A 231 -8.41 10.37 -11.93
N GLU A 232 -7.26 10.90 -11.51
CA GLU A 232 -6.66 10.61 -10.20
C GLU A 232 -7.58 11.02 -9.04
N GLU A 233 -8.30 12.13 -9.15
CA GLU A 233 -9.27 12.54 -8.12
C GLU A 233 -10.53 11.68 -8.15
N LEU A 234 -11.00 11.23 -9.32
CA LEU A 234 -12.12 10.29 -9.43
C LEU A 234 -11.85 8.95 -8.73
N LEU A 235 -10.59 8.56 -8.54
CA LEU A 235 -10.24 7.39 -7.73
C LEU A 235 -10.68 7.52 -6.26
N HIS A 236 -10.87 8.74 -5.78
CA HIS A 236 -11.21 9.06 -4.40
C HIS A 236 -12.70 9.41 -4.21
N VAL A 237 -13.46 9.57 -5.31
CA VAL A 237 -14.89 9.89 -5.28
C VAL A 237 -15.71 8.63 -5.09
N LYS A 238 -16.47 8.54 -4.00
CA LYS A 238 -17.31 7.38 -3.66
C LYS A 238 -18.26 6.97 -4.78
N ALA A 239 -18.94 7.94 -5.40
CA ALA A 239 -19.81 7.71 -6.55
C ALA A 239 -19.11 7.09 -7.77
N ALA A 240 -17.79 7.32 -7.95
CA ALA A 240 -17.02 6.77 -9.06
C ALA A 240 -16.22 5.51 -8.71
N ALA A 241 -16.17 5.13 -7.42
CA ALA A 241 -15.32 4.04 -6.93
C ALA A 241 -15.66 2.66 -7.52
N HIS A 242 -16.93 2.44 -7.86
CA HIS A 242 -17.41 1.19 -8.46
C HIS A 242 -17.28 1.13 -9.99
N LEU A 243 -16.90 2.24 -10.62
CA LEU A 243 -16.77 2.33 -12.06
C LEU A 243 -15.43 1.74 -12.52
N SER A 244 -15.41 1.14 -13.72
CA SER A 244 -14.18 0.62 -14.31
C SER A 244 -13.19 1.74 -14.62
N THR A 245 -11.92 1.37 -14.81
CA THR A 245 -10.86 2.32 -15.18
C THR A 245 -11.19 3.04 -16.49
N SER A 246 -11.72 2.30 -17.47
CA SER A 246 -12.15 2.83 -18.78
C SER A 246 -13.25 3.88 -18.63
N VAL A 247 -14.30 3.57 -17.86
CA VAL A 247 -15.39 4.52 -17.57
C VAL A 247 -14.88 5.77 -16.86
N ARG A 248 -14.00 5.64 -15.86
CA ARG A 248 -13.43 6.79 -15.14
C ARG A 248 -12.63 7.73 -16.05
N LYS A 249 -11.87 7.18 -17.01
CA LYS A 249 -11.15 7.99 -18.00
C LYS A 249 -12.10 8.73 -18.94
N GLU A 250 -13.11 8.06 -19.46
CA GLU A 250 -14.15 8.70 -20.28
C GLU A 250 -14.89 9.79 -19.50
N LEU A 251 -15.22 9.53 -18.22
CA LEU A 251 -15.81 10.52 -17.34
C LEU A 251 -14.90 11.73 -17.14
N ALA A 252 -13.60 11.53 -16.90
CA ALA A 252 -12.65 12.64 -16.79
C ALA A 252 -12.66 13.55 -18.03
N ALA A 253 -12.88 12.97 -19.21
CA ALA A 253 -12.98 13.70 -20.47
C ALA A 253 -14.27 14.52 -20.63
N VAL A 254 -15.40 14.12 -20.02
CA VAL A 254 -16.71 14.77 -20.23
C VAL A 254 -17.29 15.52 -19.02
N LEU A 255 -16.83 15.22 -17.81
CA LEU A 255 -17.40 15.79 -16.57
C LEU A 255 -17.40 17.31 -16.63
N MET A 256 -18.54 17.93 -16.35
CA MET A 256 -18.67 19.39 -16.24
C MET A 256 -18.77 19.82 -14.79
N PHE A 257 -18.25 21.00 -14.49
CA PHE A 257 -18.38 21.61 -13.17
C PHE A 257 -19.58 22.56 -13.14
N GLU A 258 -20.47 22.38 -12.17
CA GLU A 258 -21.62 23.24 -11.97
C GLU A 258 -21.65 23.75 -10.52
N SER A 259 -21.77 25.06 -10.34
CA SER A 259 -21.78 25.70 -9.02
C SER A 259 -23.00 26.57 -8.82
N HIS A 260 -23.59 26.50 -7.64
CA HIS A 260 -24.79 27.24 -7.27
C HIS A 260 -24.56 27.95 -5.93
N ALA A 261 -24.80 29.26 -5.90
CA ALA A 261 -24.43 30.09 -4.76
C ALA A 261 -25.42 29.98 -3.58
N LYS A 262 -26.71 29.77 -3.84
CA LYS A 262 -27.77 29.94 -2.82
C LYS A 262 -28.47 28.64 -2.46
N ALA A 263 -28.66 28.42 -1.16
CA ALA A 263 -29.57 27.43 -0.61
C ALA A 263 -31.00 27.67 -1.10
N GLY A 264 -31.79 26.60 -1.21
CA GLY A 264 -33.15 26.66 -1.73
C GLY A 264 -33.25 26.69 -3.26
N THR A 265 -32.13 26.78 -3.98
CA THR A 265 -32.13 26.67 -5.45
C THR A 265 -32.62 25.28 -5.87
N VAL A 266 -33.61 25.22 -6.76
CA VAL A 266 -34.12 23.97 -7.32
C VAL A 266 -33.25 23.58 -8.52
N LEU A 267 -32.60 22.42 -8.44
CA LEU A 267 -31.72 21.92 -9.50
C LEU A 267 -32.52 21.28 -10.64
N PHE A 268 -33.56 20.52 -10.30
CA PHE A 268 -34.62 20.07 -11.20
C PHE A 268 -35.84 19.64 -10.40
N SER A 269 -37.01 19.60 -11.05
CA SER A 269 -38.28 19.24 -10.44
C SER A 269 -38.71 17.81 -10.80
N GLN A 270 -39.50 17.20 -9.93
CA GLN A 270 -40.20 15.96 -10.23
C GLN A 270 -41.09 16.15 -11.47
N GLY A 271 -41.04 15.21 -12.41
CA GLY A 271 -41.75 15.28 -13.69
C GLY A 271 -40.93 15.89 -14.83
N ASP A 272 -39.81 16.55 -14.54
CA ASP A 272 -38.93 17.07 -15.59
C ASP A 272 -38.30 15.95 -16.42
N LYS A 273 -37.90 16.24 -17.65
CA LYS A 273 -37.14 15.29 -18.47
C LYS A 273 -35.75 15.06 -17.84
N GLY A 274 -35.30 13.81 -17.74
CA GLY A 274 -33.95 13.50 -17.31
C GLY A 274 -32.89 13.95 -18.32
N THR A 275 -32.11 14.97 -17.99
CA THR A 275 -31.07 15.55 -18.87
C THR A 275 -29.63 15.27 -18.43
N SER A 276 -29.38 15.11 -17.14
CA SER A 276 -28.02 14.95 -16.61
C SER A 276 -27.97 14.06 -15.35
N TRP A 277 -26.79 13.50 -15.08
CA TRP A 277 -26.42 12.81 -13.84
C TRP A 277 -25.47 13.72 -13.06
N TYR A 278 -25.60 13.74 -11.73
CA TYR A 278 -24.87 14.66 -10.86
C TYR A 278 -24.16 13.90 -9.74
N ILE A 279 -22.94 14.32 -9.43
CA ILE A 279 -22.19 13.95 -8.23
C ILE A 279 -22.01 15.21 -7.38
N ILE A 280 -22.29 15.13 -6.08
CA ILE A 280 -22.12 16.25 -5.15
C ILE A 280 -20.63 16.38 -4.83
N TRP A 281 -20.01 17.44 -5.37
CA TRP A 281 -18.61 17.75 -5.11
C TRP A 281 -18.43 18.55 -3.82
N LYS A 282 -19.39 19.42 -3.49
CA LYS A 282 -19.42 20.19 -2.26
C LYS A 282 -20.84 20.54 -1.89
N GLY A 283 -21.15 20.46 -0.60
CA GLY A 283 -22.44 20.84 -0.05
C GLY A 283 -23.42 19.67 0.06
N SER A 284 -24.72 19.98 0.10
CA SER A 284 -25.78 19.01 0.31
C SER A 284 -27.08 19.42 -0.36
N VAL A 285 -27.90 18.43 -0.70
CA VAL A 285 -29.20 18.63 -1.36
C VAL A 285 -30.29 17.81 -0.71
N ASN A 286 -31.51 18.33 -0.75
CA ASN A 286 -32.71 17.66 -0.29
C ASN A 286 -33.42 16.98 -1.48
N VAL A 287 -33.84 15.74 -1.30
CA VAL A 287 -34.64 14.96 -2.25
C VAL A 287 -36.09 15.00 -1.82
N ILE A 288 -36.95 15.61 -2.62
CA ILE A 288 -38.36 15.85 -2.29
C ILE A 288 -39.25 15.16 -3.32
N THR A 289 -40.33 14.51 -2.86
CA THR A 289 -41.33 13.89 -3.75
C THR A 289 -42.75 14.35 -3.41
N HIS A 290 -43.59 14.47 -4.44
CA HIS A 290 -45.00 14.78 -4.30
C HIS A 290 -45.69 13.72 -3.44
N GLY A 291 -46.40 14.16 -2.39
CA GLY A 291 -47.12 13.28 -1.46
C GLY A 291 -46.31 12.71 -0.30
N LYS A 292 -44.96 12.74 -0.34
CA LYS A 292 -44.12 12.31 0.79
C LYS A 292 -43.26 13.43 1.40
N GLY A 293 -43.12 14.57 0.73
CA GLY A 293 -42.27 15.66 1.21
C GLY A 293 -40.79 15.30 1.10
N LEU A 294 -39.99 15.70 2.09
CA LEU A 294 -38.56 15.40 2.17
C LEU A 294 -38.33 13.91 2.39
N VAL A 295 -37.74 13.23 1.41
CA VAL A 295 -37.45 11.79 1.46
C VAL A 295 -36.09 11.52 2.09
N THR A 296 -35.07 12.25 1.67
CA THR A 296 -33.70 12.12 2.19
C THR A 296 -32.88 13.38 1.87
N THR A 297 -31.71 13.50 2.49
CA THR A 297 -30.70 14.52 2.19
C THR A 297 -29.43 13.81 1.72
N LEU A 298 -28.91 14.24 0.58
CA LEU A 298 -27.66 13.75 0.00
C LEU A 298 -26.52 14.72 0.28
N HIS A 299 -25.32 14.21 0.49
CA HIS A 299 -24.13 14.95 0.90
C HIS A 299 -22.96 14.73 -0.07
N GLU A 300 -21.87 15.46 0.17
CA GLU A 300 -20.61 15.34 -0.58
C GLU A 300 -20.19 13.87 -0.83
N GLY A 301 -19.83 13.58 -2.08
CA GLY A 301 -19.43 12.25 -2.55
C GLY A 301 -20.58 11.34 -3.00
N GLU A 302 -21.84 11.71 -2.73
CA GLU A 302 -23.02 11.00 -3.22
C GLU A 302 -23.47 11.52 -4.60
N ASP A 303 -24.26 10.72 -5.32
CA ASP A 303 -24.73 11.02 -6.66
C ASP A 303 -26.25 10.85 -6.81
N PHE A 304 -26.82 11.47 -7.84
CA PHE A 304 -28.25 11.40 -8.12
C PHE A 304 -28.59 11.69 -9.59
N GLY A 305 -29.81 11.31 -9.98
CA GLY A 305 -30.37 11.63 -11.30
C GLY A 305 -30.11 10.60 -12.40
N GLN A 306 -29.39 9.51 -12.14
CA GLN A 306 -29.11 8.46 -13.12
C GLN A 306 -30.35 7.71 -13.64
N LEU A 307 -31.34 7.46 -12.77
CA LEU A 307 -32.50 6.62 -13.10
C LEU A 307 -33.32 7.15 -14.29
N ALA A 308 -33.48 8.47 -14.39
CA ALA A 308 -34.21 9.11 -15.48
C ALA A 308 -33.45 9.05 -16.82
N LEU A 309 -32.12 8.89 -16.78
CA LEU A 309 -31.31 8.74 -17.99
C LEU A 309 -31.40 7.32 -18.54
N VAL A 310 -31.29 6.31 -17.65
CA VAL A 310 -31.31 4.89 -18.01
C VAL A 310 -32.68 4.46 -18.54
N ASN A 311 -33.75 4.87 -17.86
CA ASN A 311 -35.11 4.42 -18.20
C ASN A 311 -35.83 5.32 -19.21
N ASP A 312 -35.17 6.39 -19.69
CA ASP A 312 -35.78 7.47 -20.48
C ASP A 312 -37.11 7.98 -19.89
N ALA A 313 -37.15 8.11 -18.56
CA ALA A 313 -38.34 8.46 -17.79
C ALA A 313 -38.26 9.87 -17.19
N PRO A 314 -39.39 10.49 -16.81
CA PRO A 314 -39.39 11.73 -16.05
C PRO A 314 -38.68 11.61 -14.69
N ARG A 315 -38.20 12.72 -14.13
CA ARG A 315 -37.60 12.79 -12.80
C ARG A 315 -38.59 12.31 -11.73
N ALA A 316 -38.17 11.37 -10.89
CA ALA A 316 -39.00 10.82 -9.82
C ALA A 316 -39.07 11.73 -8.57
N ALA A 317 -38.19 12.71 -8.45
CA ALA A 317 -38.08 13.61 -7.31
C ALA A 317 -37.57 14.99 -7.74
N THR A 318 -37.86 16.00 -6.92
CA THR A 318 -37.30 17.36 -6.99
C THR A 318 -36.03 17.42 -6.14
N ILE A 319 -34.98 18.05 -6.65
CA ILE A 319 -33.71 18.25 -5.93
C ILE A 319 -33.56 19.73 -5.60
N ILE A 320 -33.38 20.04 -4.32
CA ILE A 320 -33.24 21.42 -3.82
C ILE A 320 -31.97 21.54 -3.00
N LEU A 321 -31.17 22.57 -3.24
CA LEU A 321 -29.97 22.84 -2.45
C LEU A 321 -30.32 23.10 -1.00
N ARG A 322 -29.58 22.46 -0.09
CA ARG A 322 -29.77 22.60 1.34
C ARG A 322 -28.92 23.73 1.92
N GLU A 323 -27.75 23.99 1.34
CA GLU A 323 -26.80 25.00 1.81
C GLU A 323 -26.27 25.86 0.64
N ASP A 324 -25.63 26.98 1.00
CA ASP A 324 -25.02 27.90 0.05
C ASP A 324 -23.75 27.29 -0.58
N ASN A 325 -23.37 27.79 -1.76
CA ASN A 325 -22.14 27.42 -2.46
C ASN A 325 -21.97 25.91 -2.72
N CYS A 326 -23.03 25.23 -3.13
CA CYS A 326 -22.95 23.83 -3.56
C CYS A 326 -22.23 23.70 -4.90
N HIS A 327 -21.45 22.64 -5.07
CA HIS A 327 -20.72 22.32 -6.29
C HIS A 327 -21.04 20.89 -6.73
N PHE A 328 -21.21 20.69 -8.03
CA PHE A 328 -21.59 19.42 -8.63
C PHE A 328 -20.68 19.09 -9.80
N LEU A 329 -20.38 17.81 -9.96
CA LEU A 329 -19.89 17.27 -11.22
C LEU A 329 -21.07 16.72 -12.00
N ARG A 330 -21.25 17.18 -13.24
CA ARG A 330 -22.39 16.86 -14.10
C ARG A 330 -21.93 16.08 -15.34
N VAL A 331 -22.67 15.05 -15.69
CA VAL A 331 -22.56 14.34 -16.97
C VAL A 331 -23.88 14.46 -17.70
N ASP A 332 -23.85 14.99 -18.92
CA ASP A 332 -25.07 15.15 -19.72
C ASP A 332 -25.51 13.82 -20.34
N LYS A 333 -26.81 13.70 -20.63
CA LYS A 333 -27.42 12.45 -21.12
C LYS A 333 -26.75 11.88 -22.36
N GLN A 334 -26.33 12.74 -23.29
CA GLN A 334 -25.68 12.31 -24.52
C GLN A 334 -24.34 11.62 -24.22
N ASP A 335 -23.51 12.24 -23.39
CA ASP A 335 -22.25 11.66 -22.95
C ASP A 335 -22.45 10.43 -22.08
N PHE A 336 -23.42 10.44 -21.16
CA PHE A 336 -23.76 9.29 -20.33
C PHE A 336 -24.11 8.06 -21.19
N ILE A 337 -25.00 8.23 -22.18
CA ILE A 337 -25.39 7.15 -23.10
C ILE A 337 -24.22 6.77 -24.02
N ARG A 338 -23.43 7.74 -24.50
CA ARG A 338 -22.25 7.48 -25.33
C ARG A 338 -21.26 6.59 -24.58
N ILE A 339 -20.91 6.94 -23.35
CA ILE A 339 -19.98 6.17 -22.52
C ILE A 339 -20.49 4.75 -22.29
N LEU A 340 -21.78 4.58 -21.97
CA LEU A 340 -22.36 3.24 -21.82
C LEU A 340 -22.27 2.42 -23.12
N LYS A 341 -22.57 3.03 -24.26
CA LYS A 341 -22.45 2.38 -25.58
C LYS A 341 -21.01 2.06 -25.94
N ASP A 342 -20.07 2.95 -25.64
CA ASP A 342 -18.65 2.76 -25.91
C ASP A 342 -18.09 1.61 -25.06
N VAL A 343 -18.50 1.50 -23.79
CA VAL A 343 -18.16 0.35 -22.93
C VAL A 343 -18.73 -0.95 -23.49
N GLU A 344 -19.99 -0.95 -23.90
CA GLU A 344 -20.63 -2.13 -24.51
C GLU A 344 -19.95 -2.52 -25.83
N ALA A 345 -19.65 -1.55 -26.70
CA ALA A 345 -18.96 -1.77 -27.97
C ALA A 345 -17.51 -2.27 -27.80
N ASN A 346 -16.85 -1.88 -26.72
CA ASN A 346 -15.50 -2.34 -26.38
C ASN A 346 -15.49 -3.66 -25.60
N THR A 347 -16.66 -4.17 -25.20
CA THR A 347 -16.81 -5.43 -24.46
C THR A 347 -17.24 -6.55 -25.42
N MET A 348 -16.47 -7.62 -25.49
CA MET A 348 -16.88 -8.86 -26.14
C MET A 348 -17.29 -9.90 -25.10
N ARG A 349 -18.47 -10.49 -25.27
CA ARG A 349 -18.96 -11.61 -24.45
C ARG A 349 -19.04 -12.86 -25.32
N LEU A 350 -18.28 -13.88 -24.93
CA LEU A 350 -18.40 -15.21 -25.51
C LEU A 350 -19.44 -16.00 -24.71
N GLU A 351 -20.38 -16.62 -25.41
CA GLU A 351 -21.45 -17.40 -24.80
C GLU A 351 -21.40 -18.86 -25.26
N GLU A 352 -21.61 -19.78 -24.34
CA GLU A 352 -21.81 -21.20 -24.61
C GLU A 352 -23.12 -21.65 -23.97
N HIS A 353 -23.96 -22.35 -24.75
CA HIS A 353 -25.30 -22.78 -24.31
C HIS A 353 -26.17 -21.65 -23.73
N GLY A 354 -26.08 -20.44 -24.31
CA GLY A 354 -26.84 -19.26 -23.89
C GLY A 354 -26.39 -18.67 -22.55
N LYS A 355 -25.17 -18.97 -22.10
CA LYS A 355 -24.56 -18.39 -20.90
C LYS A 355 -23.22 -17.77 -21.26
N ALA A 356 -22.96 -16.56 -20.75
CA ALA A 356 -21.64 -15.95 -20.86
C ALA A 356 -20.59 -16.83 -20.16
N VAL A 357 -19.48 -17.11 -20.84
CA VAL A 357 -18.36 -17.90 -20.32
C VAL A 357 -17.04 -17.15 -20.32
N LEU A 358 -16.90 -16.10 -21.13
CA LEU A 358 -15.74 -15.22 -21.13
C LEU A 358 -16.16 -13.80 -21.52
N VAL A 359 -15.66 -12.81 -20.78
CA VAL A 359 -15.88 -11.38 -21.01
C VAL A 359 -14.52 -10.73 -21.22
N LEU A 360 -14.36 -10.12 -22.38
CA LEU A 360 -13.15 -9.46 -22.84
C LEU A 360 -13.42 -7.96 -23.02
N GLU A 361 -12.47 -7.11 -22.67
CA GLU A 361 -12.52 -5.68 -22.95
C GLU A 361 -11.34 -5.27 -23.82
N LYS A 362 -11.59 -4.47 -24.85
CA LYS A 362 -10.57 -3.97 -25.78
C LYS A 362 -9.63 -3.00 -25.05
N ALA A 363 -8.33 -3.26 -25.07
CA ALA A 363 -7.35 -2.35 -24.50
C ALA A 363 -7.14 -1.12 -25.41
N GLU A 364 -7.08 0.07 -24.81
CA GLU A 364 -6.67 1.29 -25.50
C GLU A 364 -5.20 1.20 -25.94
N SER A 365 -4.93 1.42 -27.23
CA SER A 365 -3.56 1.46 -27.75
C SER A 365 -2.86 2.73 -27.32
N THR A 366 -1.84 2.64 -26.47
CA THR A 366 -1.06 3.79 -25.98
C THR A 366 0.01 4.32 -26.95
N ASN A 367 -0.07 4.06 -28.26
CA ASN A 367 0.84 4.63 -29.25
C ASN A 367 0.18 4.78 -30.64
N PRO A 368 -0.03 6.01 -31.16
CA PRO A 368 -0.56 6.22 -32.52
C PRO A 368 0.44 5.96 -33.66
N GLY A 369 1.69 5.52 -33.36
CA GLY A 369 2.81 5.54 -34.31
C GLY A 369 3.36 4.19 -34.78
N GLY A 370 2.78 3.05 -34.39
CA GLY A 370 3.28 1.72 -34.78
C GLY A 370 2.35 1.03 -35.78
N ALA A 371 2.81 0.80 -37.01
CA ALA A 371 2.10 -0.01 -37.99
C ALA A 371 2.03 -1.48 -37.51
N GLY A 372 0.92 -1.83 -36.85
CA GLY A 372 0.66 -3.14 -36.28
C GLY A 372 -0.68 -3.15 -35.55
N ASN A 373 -1.77 -3.15 -36.31
CA ASN A 373 -3.14 -2.98 -35.83
C ASN A 373 -3.71 -4.28 -35.22
N SER A 374 -3.17 -4.75 -34.09
CA SER A 374 -3.79 -5.81 -33.28
C SER A 374 -4.44 -5.19 -32.06
N SER A 375 -5.77 -5.05 -32.10
CA SER A 375 -6.55 -4.65 -30.92
C SER A 375 -6.40 -5.72 -29.85
N LYS A 376 -5.59 -5.45 -28.81
CA LYS A 376 -5.34 -6.41 -27.73
C LYS A 376 -6.55 -6.42 -26.78
N TYR A 377 -7.27 -7.53 -26.72
CA TYR A 377 -8.32 -7.71 -25.73
C TYR A 377 -7.72 -8.17 -24.40
N THR A 378 -8.38 -7.80 -23.31
CA THR A 378 -8.01 -8.19 -21.94
C THR A 378 -9.17 -8.93 -21.29
N VAL A 379 -8.85 -9.98 -20.55
CA VAL A 379 -9.85 -10.75 -19.81
C VAL A 379 -10.35 -9.93 -18.62
N MET A 380 -11.68 -9.78 -18.53
CA MET A 380 -12.37 -9.11 -17.42
C MET A 380 -13.01 -10.12 -16.48
N ALA A 381 -13.72 -11.09 -17.04
CA ALA A 381 -14.28 -12.21 -16.30
C ALA A 381 -14.39 -13.47 -17.17
N GLY A 382 -14.44 -14.66 -16.57
CA GLY A 382 -14.70 -15.90 -17.30
C GLY A 382 -14.79 -17.13 -16.39
N THR A 383 -15.17 -18.27 -16.95
CA THR A 383 -15.02 -19.55 -16.25
C THR A 383 -13.53 -19.91 -16.16
N PRO A 384 -13.09 -20.65 -15.12
CA PRO A 384 -11.69 -21.08 -15.00
C PRO A 384 -11.13 -21.71 -16.28
N GLU A 385 -11.92 -22.58 -16.91
CA GLU A 385 -11.57 -23.31 -18.13
C GLU A 385 -11.43 -22.38 -19.32
N LYS A 386 -12.38 -21.44 -19.52
CA LYS A 386 -12.31 -20.51 -20.66
C LYS A 386 -11.22 -19.46 -20.53
N ILE A 387 -10.89 -19.07 -19.30
CA ILE A 387 -9.73 -18.21 -19.05
C ILE A 387 -8.44 -18.97 -19.46
N LEU A 388 -8.31 -20.25 -19.07
CA LEU A 388 -7.17 -21.09 -19.44
C LEU A 388 -7.09 -21.30 -20.96
N GLU A 389 -8.20 -21.62 -21.61
CA GLU A 389 -8.29 -21.82 -23.07
C GLU A 389 -7.84 -20.55 -23.82
N HIS A 390 -8.40 -19.39 -23.47
CA HIS A 390 -8.02 -18.11 -24.06
C HIS A 390 -6.53 -17.76 -23.84
N LEU A 391 -5.99 -18.09 -22.66
CA LEU A 391 -4.56 -17.93 -22.39
C LEU A 391 -3.72 -18.82 -23.32
N LEU A 392 -4.06 -20.09 -23.47
CA LEU A 392 -3.34 -21.00 -24.36
C LEU A 392 -3.40 -20.53 -25.82
N GLU A 393 -4.52 -20.00 -26.28
CA GLU A 393 -4.65 -19.42 -27.63
C GLU A 393 -3.69 -18.24 -27.84
N THR A 394 -3.53 -17.39 -26.82
CA THR A 394 -2.76 -16.15 -26.89
C THR A 394 -1.27 -16.29 -26.55
N VAL A 395 -0.84 -17.42 -25.98
CA VAL A 395 0.58 -17.73 -25.75
C VAL A 395 1.33 -17.73 -27.10
N LYS A 396 2.23 -16.76 -27.28
CA LYS A 396 3.10 -16.67 -28.45
C LYS A 396 4.26 -17.65 -28.32
N LEU A 397 4.61 -18.34 -29.41
CA LEU A 397 5.73 -19.28 -29.46
C LEU A 397 7.04 -18.64 -29.99
N ASP A 398 6.95 -17.45 -30.61
CA ASP A 398 8.04 -16.89 -31.41
C ASP A 398 9.22 -16.32 -30.59
N THR A 399 10.39 -16.93 -30.83
CA THR A 399 11.82 -16.56 -30.72
C THR A 399 12.41 -15.80 -29.51
N ASN A 400 13.46 -16.44 -28.98
CA ASN A 400 14.38 -16.12 -27.87
C ASN A 400 13.80 -16.35 -26.47
N GLY A 401 14.36 -17.31 -25.73
CA GLY A 401 14.00 -17.63 -24.33
C GLY A 401 14.28 -16.51 -23.31
N SER A 402 14.58 -15.30 -23.79
CA SER A 402 14.79 -14.07 -23.02
C SER A 402 13.54 -13.21 -22.88
N ASP A 403 12.42 -13.57 -23.51
CA ASP A 403 11.20 -12.75 -23.43
C ASP A 403 10.56 -12.81 -22.03
N ALA A 404 10.17 -11.64 -21.53
CA ALA A 404 9.43 -11.51 -20.29
C ALA A 404 8.12 -12.32 -20.36
N ILE A 405 7.76 -12.99 -19.26
CA ILE A 405 6.49 -13.73 -19.15
C ILE A 405 5.35 -12.77 -19.54
N ASP A 406 4.49 -13.18 -20.48
CA ASP A 406 3.35 -12.36 -20.88
C ASP A 406 2.56 -11.94 -19.62
N PRO A 407 2.21 -10.65 -19.47
CA PRO A 407 1.57 -10.16 -18.27
C PRO A 407 0.33 -10.94 -17.86
N CYS A 408 -0.50 -11.36 -18.82
CA CYS A 408 -1.75 -12.10 -18.60
C CYS A 408 -1.46 -13.51 -18.08
N VAL A 409 -0.45 -14.18 -18.66
CA VAL A 409 0.01 -15.49 -18.18
C VAL A 409 0.55 -15.37 -16.75
N SER A 410 1.37 -14.35 -16.47
CA SER A 410 1.84 -14.13 -15.11
C SER A 410 0.71 -13.79 -14.12
N ASP A 411 -0.33 -13.07 -14.55
CA ASP A 411 -1.50 -12.78 -13.70
C ASP A 411 -2.26 -14.06 -13.35
N PHE A 412 -2.51 -14.91 -14.35
CA PHE A 412 -3.13 -16.22 -14.17
C PHE A 412 -2.30 -17.10 -13.24
N LEU A 413 -1.02 -17.29 -13.52
CA LEU A 413 -0.15 -18.18 -12.72
C LEU A 413 -0.01 -17.72 -11.27
N LEU A 414 -0.02 -16.42 -10.99
CA LEU A 414 0.05 -15.93 -9.61
C LEU A 414 -1.25 -16.14 -8.82
N THR A 415 -2.39 -16.29 -9.51
CA THR A 415 -3.71 -16.26 -8.88
C THR A 415 -4.56 -17.51 -9.13
N HIS A 416 -4.13 -18.44 -9.98
CA HIS A 416 -4.95 -19.59 -10.40
C HIS A 416 -5.46 -20.39 -9.20
N ARG A 417 -4.67 -20.58 -8.14
CA ARG A 417 -5.12 -21.33 -6.95
C ARG A 417 -6.34 -20.74 -6.25
N VAL A 418 -6.69 -19.48 -6.50
CA VAL A 418 -7.90 -18.83 -5.97
C VAL A 418 -9.17 -19.37 -6.63
N PHE A 419 -9.12 -19.73 -7.91
CA PHE A 419 -10.30 -20.05 -8.72
C PHE A 419 -10.21 -21.36 -9.54
N MET A 420 -9.00 -21.91 -9.69
CA MET A 420 -8.63 -23.12 -10.41
C MET A 420 -7.46 -23.82 -9.68
N PRO A 421 -7.74 -24.52 -8.56
CA PRO A 421 -6.72 -25.26 -7.80
C PRO A 421 -6.04 -26.33 -8.68
N SER A 422 -4.90 -26.86 -8.24
CA SER A 422 -4.14 -27.86 -9.01
C SER A 422 -4.96 -29.10 -9.37
N SER A 423 -5.92 -29.48 -8.53
CA SER A 423 -6.89 -30.55 -8.79
C SER A 423 -7.81 -30.31 -10.00
N GLN A 424 -7.96 -29.06 -10.45
CA GLN A 424 -8.70 -28.68 -11.66
C GLN A 424 -7.75 -28.29 -12.80
N LEU A 425 -6.70 -27.52 -12.50
CA LEU A 425 -5.73 -27.06 -13.50
C LEU A 425 -4.99 -28.22 -14.18
N CYS A 426 -4.47 -29.17 -13.40
CA CYS A 426 -3.65 -30.26 -13.95
C CYS A 426 -4.47 -31.17 -14.88
N PRO A 427 -5.68 -31.64 -14.52
CA PRO A 427 -6.54 -32.37 -15.45
C PRO A 427 -6.93 -31.57 -16.69
N ALA A 428 -7.23 -30.27 -16.56
CA ALA A 428 -7.57 -29.42 -17.70
C ALA A 428 -6.40 -29.29 -18.69
N LEU A 429 -5.19 -29.07 -18.19
CA LEU A 429 -3.98 -29.04 -19.02
C LEU A 429 -3.73 -30.39 -19.70
N GLN A 430 -3.90 -31.52 -18.98
CA GLN A 430 -3.77 -32.85 -19.56
C GLN A 430 -4.78 -33.09 -20.69
N HIS A 431 -6.03 -32.65 -20.50
CA HIS A 431 -7.08 -32.73 -21.50
C HIS A 431 -6.72 -31.91 -22.75
N HIS A 432 -6.31 -30.65 -22.59
CA HIS A 432 -5.87 -29.83 -23.72
C HIS A 432 -4.62 -30.38 -24.42
N TYR A 433 -3.71 -31.04 -23.70
CA TYR A 433 -2.51 -31.64 -24.28
C TYR A 433 -2.82 -32.83 -25.20
N HIS A 434 -3.92 -33.54 -24.92
CA HIS A 434 -4.41 -34.68 -25.70
C HIS A 434 -5.54 -34.32 -26.67
N ALA A 435 -5.97 -33.06 -26.70
CA ALA A 435 -7.08 -32.63 -27.54
C ALA A 435 -6.68 -32.63 -29.01
N GLU A 436 -7.48 -33.30 -29.85
CA GLU A 436 -7.35 -33.28 -31.30
C GLU A 436 -8.55 -32.54 -31.92
N PRO A 437 -8.33 -31.71 -32.95
CA PRO A 437 -9.42 -31.04 -33.63
C PRO A 437 -10.27 -32.06 -34.40
N SER A 438 -11.59 -31.90 -34.33
CA SER A 438 -12.56 -32.79 -35.00
C SER A 438 -12.48 -32.69 -36.52
N GLU A 439 -12.16 -31.50 -37.04
CA GLU A 439 -12.13 -31.16 -38.46
C GLU A 439 -10.70 -30.87 -38.95
N GLY A 440 -10.49 -30.90 -40.27
CA GLY A 440 -9.20 -30.66 -40.93
C GLY A 440 -8.51 -31.92 -41.45
N SER A 441 -7.50 -31.72 -42.29
CA SER A 441 -6.62 -32.78 -42.81
C SER A 441 -5.70 -33.33 -41.72
N ASP A 442 -5.19 -34.56 -41.88
CA ASP A 442 -4.27 -35.17 -40.89
C ASP A 442 -3.02 -34.30 -40.62
N LEU A 443 -2.55 -33.57 -41.64
CA LEU A 443 -1.43 -32.66 -41.51
C LEU A 443 -1.78 -31.42 -40.66
N GLU A 444 -2.97 -30.84 -40.86
CA GLU A 444 -3.47 -29.71 -40.07
C GLU A 444 -3.73 -30.12 -38.63
N LYS A 445 -4.32 -31.30 -38.41
CA LYS A 445 -4.55 -31.88 -37.07
C LYS A 445 -3.22 -32.08 -36.33
N ALA A 446 -2.23 -32.67 -36.98
CA ALA A 446 -0.90 -32.88 -36.40
C ALA A 446 -0.19 -31.54 -36.09
N ALA A 447 -0.31 -30.54 -36.98
CA ALA A 447 0.27 -29.22 -36.76
C ALA A 447 -0.39 -28.47 -35.58
N TYR A 448 -1.73 -28.51 -35.50
CA TYR A 448 -2.48 -27.94 -34.39
C TYR A 448 -2.14 -28.61 -33.05
N ALA A 449 -2.10 -29.96 -33.03
CA ALA A 449 -1.75 -30.71 -31.84
C ALA A 449 -0.34 -30.37 -31.37
N LEU A 450 0.64 -30.30 -32.27
CA LEU A 450 2.01 -29.90 -31.93
C LEU A 450 2.06 -28.47 -31.37
N ASN A 451 1.37 -27.52 -31.99
CA ASN A 451 1.33 -26.12 -31.53
C ASN A 451 0.74 -26.01 -30.10
N THR A 452 -0.37 -26.71 -29.86
CA THR A 452 -1.02 -26.77 -28.54
C THR A 452 -0.10 -27.38 -27.48
N LYS A 453 0.55 -28.51 -27.80
CA LYS A 453 1.54 -29.14 -26.91
C LYS A 453 2.70 -28.19 -26.59
N GLN A 454 3.24 -27.48 -27.58
CA GLN A 454 4.30 -26.49 -27.38
C GLN A 454 3.88 -25.35 -26.44
N LYS A 455 2.66 -24.83 -26.60
CA LYS A 455 2.10 -23.77 -25.74
C LYS A 455 1.92 -24.25 -24.31
N ILE A 456 1.41 -25.45 -24.10
CA ILE A 456 1.24 -26.06 -22.77
C ILE A 456 2.60 -26.26 -22.09
N VAL A 457 3.59 -26.81 -22.80
CA VAL A 457 4.95 -26.97 -22.27
C VAL A 457 5.54 -25.60 -21.88
N LYS A 458 5.36 -24.57 -22.71
CA LYS A 458 5.81 -23.20 -22.39
C LYS A 458 5.10 -22.63 -21.15
N LEU A 459 3.80 -22.82 -21.02
CA LEU A 459 3.03 -22.42 -19.85
C LEU A 459 3.52 -23.12 -18.57
N ILE A 460 3.79 -24.42 -18.65
CA ILE A 460 4.31 -25.21 -17.53
C ILE A 460 5.71 -24.77 -17.13
N CYS A 461 6.59 -24.49 -18.08
CA CYS A 461 7.88 -23.86 -17.80
C CYS A 461 7.72 -22.54 -17.03
N GLN A 462 6.72 -21.73 -17.35
CA GLN A 462 6.42 -20.49 -16.63
C GLN A 462 5.81 -20.75 -15.25
N TRP A 463 4.91 -21.73 -15.12
CA TRP A 463 4.33 -22.15 -13.84
C TRP A 463 5.40 -22.62 -12.85
N VAL A 464 6.32 -23.48 -13.30
CA VAL A 464 7.48 -23.94 -12.53
C VAL A 464 8.42 -22.78 -12.20
N ALA A 465 8.58 -21.79 -13.07
CA ALA A 465 9.37 -20.59 -12.77
C ALA A 465 8.76 -19.75 -11.64
N VAL A 466 7.44 -19.64 -11.60
CA VAL A 466 6.72 -18.80 -10.64
C VAL A 466 6.68 -19.46 -9.26
N PHE A 467 6.40 -20.76 -9.17
CA PHE A 467 6.26 -21.45 -7.88
C PHE A 467 7.56 -22.13 -7.41
N GLY A 468 8.45 -22.49 -8.32
CA GLY A 468 9.70 -23.19 -8.02
C GLY A 468 9.47 -24.43 -7.18
N GLN A 469 10.25 -24.55 -6.10
CA GLN A 469 10.22 -25.72 -5.21
C GLN A 469 8.88 -25.88 -4.47
N LEU A 470 8.02 -24.84 -4.39
CA LEU A 470 6.71 -24.95 -3.74
C LEU A 470 5.77 -25.94 -4.44
N LEU A 471 5.98 -26.23 -5.73
CA LEU A 471 5.20 -27.26 -6.41
C LEU A 471 5.47 -28.66 -5.87
N LYS A 472 6.66 -28.91 -5.28
CA LYS A 472 6.98 -30.21 -4.67
C LYS A 472 6.16 -30.50 -3.42
N ASP A 473 5.59 -29.47 -2.81
CA ASP A 473 4.70 -29.62 -1.66
C ASP A 473 3.24 -29.94 -2.07
N ASP A 474 2.94 -29.96 -3.37
CA ASP A 474 1.62 -30.27 -3.94
C ASP A 474 1.67 -31.62 -4.70
N PRO A 475 1.17 -32.72 -4.09
CA PRO A 475 1.23 -34.05 -4.70
C PRO A 475 0.55 -34.14 -6.08
N ILE A 476 -0.52 -33.37 -6.31
CA ILE A 476 -1.24 -33.38 -7.59
C ILE A 476 -0.38 -32.74 -8.68
N ALA A 477 0.28 -31.62 -8.35
CA ALA A 477 1.19 -30.97 -9.26
C ALA A 477 2.40 -31.85 -9.60
N VAL A 478 2.97 -32.53 -8.60
CA VAL A 478 4.12 -33.44 -8.79
C VAL A 478 3.75 -34.60 -9.73
N ASP A 479 2.68 -35.33 -9.43
CA ASP A 479 2.22 -36.45 -10.26
C ASP A 479 1.95 -36.03 -11.71
N PHE A 480 1.30 -34.87 -11.91
CA PHE A 480 1.08 -34.32 -13.25
C PHE A 480 2.39 -33.97 -13.98
N LEU A 481 3.32 -33.30 -13.30
CA LEU A 481 4.60 -32.91 -13.90
C LEU A 481 5.47 -34.13 -14.25
N GLU A 482 5.47 -35.18 -13.42
CA GLU A 482 6.19 -36.42 -13.70
C GLU A 482 5.63 -37.10 -14.96
N ARG A 483 4.31 -37.33 -15.01
CA ARG A 483 3.65 -37.97 -16.17
C ARG A 483 3.87 -37.18 -17.46
N LEU A 484 3.65 -35.87 -17.43
CA LEU A 484 3.87 -35.03 -18.60
C LEU A 484 5.35 -34.97 -18.99
N GLY A 485 6.26 -35.03 -18.02
CA GLY A 485 7.70 -35.05 -18.26
C GLY A 485 8.14 -36.27 -19.08
N GLU A 486 7.56 -37.44 -18.80
CA GLU A 486 7.79 -38.66 -19.57
C GLU A 486 7.27 -38.53 -21.02
N GLU A 487 6.05 -38.01 -21.19
CA GLU A 487 5.46 -37.79 -22.52
C GLU A 487 6.29 -36.79 -23.35
N VAL A 488 6.74 -35.69 -22.75
CA VAL A 488 7.57 -34.67 -23.41
C VAL A 488 8.97 -35.20 -23.73
N ALA A 489 9.54 -36.05 -22.86
CA ALA A 489 10.81 -36.71 -23.12
C ALA A 489 10.73 -37.70 -24.29
N GLY A 490 9.57 -38.33 -24.50
CA GLY A 490 9.29 -39.19 -25.64
C GLY A 490 9.16 -38.46 -26.99
N ASP A 491 8.83 -37.16 -26.99
CA ASP A 491 8.73 -36.34 -28.20
C ASP A 491 10.01 -35.53 -28.45
N SER A 492 10.76 -35.90 -29.52
CA SER A 492 12.02 -35.24 -29.87
C SER A 492 11.92 -33.74 -30.12
N ARG A 493 10.80 -33.24 -30.66
CA ARG A 493 10.60 -31.81 -30.96
C ARG A 493 10.36 -31.02 -29.68
N LEU A 494 9.51 -31.52 -28.80
CA LEU A 494 9.22 -30.89 -27.51
C LEU A 494 10.43 -30.93 -26.58
N SER A 495 11.13 -32.06 -26.51
CA SER A 495 12.37 -32.21 -25.76
C SER A 495 13.48 -31.26 -26.23
N SER A 496 13.58 -30.99 -27.53
CA SER A 496 14.52 -29.97 -28.06
C SER A 496 14.14 -28.56 -27.62
N MET A 497 12.88 -28.16 -27.80
CA MET A 497 12.37 -26.84 -27.40
C MET A 497 12.57 -26.58 -25.91
N LEU A 498 12.31 -27.60 -25.07
CA LEU A 498 12.46 -27.50 -23.63
C LEU A 498 13.91 -27.34 -23.19
N ARG A 499 14.84 -28.08 -23.81
CA ARG A 499 16.28 -27.92 -23.55
C ARG A 499 16.77 -26.52 -23.92
N GLU A 500 16.26 -25.93 -24.99
CA GLU A 500 16.57 -24.56 -25.38
C GLU A 500 16.04 -23.54 -24.35
N GLN A 501 14.78 -23.64 -23.95
CA GLN A 501 14.19 -22.76 -22.93
C GLN A 501 14.89 -22.85 -21.56
N LEU A 502 15.25 -24.06 -21.13
CA LEU A 502 15.98 -24.26 -19.88
C LEU A 502 17.43 -23.75 -19.97
N ARG A 503 18.08 -23.85 -21.14
CA ARG A 503 19.43 -23.30 -21.37
C ARG A 503 19.42 -21.77 -21.37
N ASP A 504 18.45 -21.14 -22.02
CA ASP A 504 18.37 -19.68 -22.07
C ASP A 504 18.13 -19.09 -20.69
N ARG A 505 17.24 -19.67 -19.88
CA ARG A 505 17.03 -19.26 -18.49
C ARG A 505 18.28 -19.40 -17.62
N ARG A 506 19.15 -20.39 -17.90
CA ARG A 506 20.46 -20.51 -17.25
C ARG A 506 21.42 -19.40 -17.73
N ARG A 507 21.45 -19.10 -19.03
CA ARG A 507 22.34 -18.06 -19.62
C ARG A 507 22.03 -16.65 -19.15
N THR A 508 20.75 -16.25 -19.08
CA THR A 508 20.35 -14.93 -18.56
C THR A 508 20.79 -14.74 -17.10
N ARG A 509 20.97 -15.84 -16.35
CA ARG A 509 21.39 -15.85 -14.94
C ARG A 509 22.90 -16.03 -14.72
N VAL A 510 23.62 -16.67 -15.65
CA VAL A 510 25.10 -16.89 -15.54
C VAL A 510 25.91 -15.60 -15.77
N LEU A 511 25.33 -14.57 -16.43
CA LEU A 511 25.93 -13.23 -16.44
C LEU A 511 25.92 -12.54 -15.06
N GLU A 512 25.21 -13.09 -14.06
CA GLU A 512 25.13 -12.54 -12.70
C GLU A 512 26.02 -13.27 -11.67
N ASN A 513 26.59 -14.43 -12.00
CA ASN A 513 27.49 -15.19 -11.11
C ASN A 513 28.66 -15.79 -11.89
N GLU A 514 29.84 -15.17 -11.80
CA GLU A 514 31.08 -15.81 -12.25
C GLU A 514 31.45 -16.98 -11.33
N LEU A 515 31.68 -18.13 -11.99
CA LEU A 515 32.33 -19.35 -11.53
C LEU A 515 31.51 -20.31 -10.65
N GLY A 516 30.94 -21.33 -11.29
CA GLY A 516 30.66 -22.61 -10.62
C GLY A 516 29.66 -23.53 -11.31
N SER A 517 30.13 -24.74 -11.65
CA SER A 517 29.36 -25.95 -11.98
C SER A 517 28.86 -26.14 -13.43
N LEU A 518 29.79 -26.60 -14.29
CA LEU A 518 29.51 -27.15 -15.63
C LEU A 518 29.47 -28.70 -15.67
N THR A 519 29.41 -29.39 -14.54
CA THR A 519 29.74 -30.84 -14.45
C THR A 519 28.59 -31.77 -14.02
N ARG A 520 27.34 -31.50 -14.40
CA ARG A 520 26.27 -32.52 -14.34
C ARG A 520 25.43 -32.52 -15.62
N LEU A 521 25.90 -33.24 -16.63
CA LEU A 521 25.31 -33.22 -17.98
C LEU A 521 24.72 -34.57 -18.42
N ASN A 522 24.39 -35.48 -17.51
CA ASN A 522 24.03 -36.85 -17.93
C ASN A 522 22.87 -37.58 -17.23
N HIS A 523 21.96 -36.93 -16.49
CA HIS A 523 20.80 -37.63 -15.92
C HIS A 523 19.47 -36.96 -16.27
N GLN A 524 18.47 -37.84 -16.48
CA GLN A 524 17.01 -37.70 -16.52
C GLN A 524 16.42 -36.28 -16.52
N PHE A 525 15.50 -36.04 -17.45
CA PHE A 525 14.76 -34.77 -17.56
C PHE A 525 14.08 -34.38 -16.23
N ASP A 526 14.31 -33.15 -15.77
CA ASP A 526 13.74 -32.60 -14.53
C ASP A 526 13.29 -31.15 -14.73
N TRP A 527 11.99 -30.89 -14.51
CA TRP A 527 11.39 -29.55 -14.59
C TRP A 527 12.04 -28.53 -13.65
N PHE A 528 12.54 -28.98 -12.49
CA PHE A 528 13.08 -28.12 -11.43
C PHE A 528 14.57 -27.81 -11.60
N SER A 529 15.21 -28.32 -12.65
CA SER A 529 16.64 -28.13 -12.97
C SER A 529 17.10 -26.68 -13.16
N SER A 530 16.17 -25.71 -13.21
CA SER A 530 16.42 -24.27 -13.31
C SER A 530 16.01 -23.47 -12.05
N CYS A 531 15.46 -24.14 -11.04
CA CYS A 531 15.12 -23.55 -9.76
C CYS A 531 16.37 -23.57 -8.87
N GLU A 532 16.89 -22.40 -8.50
CA GLU A 532 17.94 -22.33 -7.48
C GLU A 532 17.36 -22.66 -6.11
N GLU A 533 18.15 -23.35 -5.28
CA GLU A 533 17.91 -23.32 -3.85
C GLU A 533 18.32 -21.94 -3.33
N PRO A 534 17.51 -21.30 -2.47
CA PRO A 534 17.84 -19.99 -1.94
C PRO A 534 19.19 -20.03 -1.22
N VAL A 535 20.20 -19.39 -1.80
CA VAL A 535 21.54 -19.27 -1.23
C VAL A 535 21.53 -18.08 -0.27
N GLY A 536 21.45 -18.35 1.03
CA GLY A 536 21.40 -17.31 2.05
C GLY A 536 21.58 -17.87 3.45
N LYS A 537 21.93 -17.01 4.40
CA LYS A 537 22.04 -17.39 5.82
C LYS A 537 20.68 -17.69 6.46
N CYS A 538 19.60 -17.15 5.89
CA CYS A 538 18.24 -17.42 6.30
C CYS A 538 17.56 -18.26 5.21
N LEU A 539 17.26 -19.52 5.52
CA LEU A 539 16.52 -20.40 4.62
C LEU A 539 15.01 -20.11 4.72
N PRO A 540 14.24 -20.23 3.62
CA PRO A 540 12.79 -20.15 3.66
C PRO A 540 12.18 -21.26 4.52
N ILE A 541 11.19 -20.90 5.32
CA ILE A 541 10.38 -21.82 6.11
C ILE A 541 9.34 -22.46 5.18
N ARG A 542 9.33 -23.79 5.11
CA ARG A 542 8.34 -24.59 4.37
C ARG A 542 7.26 -25.13 5.29
N SER A 543 6.14 -25.55 4.72
CA SER A 543 4.98 -26.06 5.47
C SER A 543 5.30 -27.30 6.29
N LYS A 544 6.14 -28.20 5.77
CA LYS A 544 6.54 -29.46 6.41
C LYS A 544 7.74 -29.34 7.35
N ASP A 545 8.40 -28.18 7.40
CA ASP A 545 9.53 -27.98 8.30
C ASP A 545 9.03 -28.08 9.75
N LYS A 546 9.80 -28.72 10.63
CA LYS A 546 9.40 -28.89 12.03
C LYS A 546 9.85 -27.69 12.87
N VAL A 547 8.93 -27.13 13.65
CA VAL A 547 9.18 -26.03 14.58
C VAL A 547 8.82 -26.43 16.01
N LEU A 548 9.47 -25.79 16.97
CA LEU A 548 9.24 -26.02 18.39
C LEU A 548 8.05 -25.18 18.85
N TYR A 549 6.96 -25.84 19.25
CA TYR A 549 5.81 -25.23 19.89
C TYR A 549 6.00 -25.28 21.40
N GLU A 550 6.03 -24.12 22.05
CA GLU A 550 6.00 -24.00 23.50
C GLU A 550 4.59 -23.59 23.94
N ILE A 551 3.92 -24.50 24.67
CA ILE A 551 2.51 -24.36 25.05
C ILE A 551 2.42 -24.41 26.57
N PHE A 552 1.88 -23.35 27.17
CA PHE A 552 1.81 -23.18 28.61
C PHE A 552 0.49 -23.68 29.19
N ARG A 553 0.51 -24.13 30.44
CA ARG A 553 -0.69 -24.40 31.23
C ARG A 553 -1.05 -23.17 32.09
N PRO A 554 -2.24 -23.14 32.73
CA PRO A 554 -2.62 -22.05 33.63
C PRO A 554 -1.65 -21.84 34.80
N ASP A 555 -0.91 -22.87 35.21
CA ASP A 555 0.12 -22.82 36.25
C ASP A 555 1.50 -22.37 35.72
N HIS A 556 1.57 -21.92 34.47
CA HIS A 556 2.77 -21.47 33.76
C HIS A 556 3.81 -22.58 33.50
N THR A 557 3.45 -23.86 33.70
CA THR A 557 4.30 -24.97 33.21
C THR A 557 4.20 -25.08 31.69
N SER A 558 5.34 -25.30 31.01
CA SER A 558 5.36 -25.45 29.56
C SER A 558 5.43 -26.91 29.11
N ILE A 559 4.81 -27.17 27.96
CA ILE A 559 4.93 -28.40 27.19
C ILE A 559 5.55 -27.99 25.86
N THR A 560 6.62 -28.67 25.47
CA THR A 560 7.30 -28.42 24.20
C THR A 560 7.05 -29.56 23.22
N LEU A 561 6.67 -29.21 21.99
CA LEU A 561 6.39 -30.18 20.92
C LEU A 561 7.11 -29.77 19.63
N MET A 562 7.73 -30.73 18.96
CA MET A 562 8.29 -30.53 17.62
C MET A 562 7.27 -30.98 16.56
N LEU A 563 6.57 -30.03 15.97
CA LEU A 563 5.50 -30.28 14.99
C LEU A 563 5.78 -29.53 13.69
N PRO A 564 5.29 -30.04 12.54
CA PRO A 564 5.30 -29.29 11.28
C PRO A 564 4.69 -27.88 11.42
N VAL A 565 5.18 -26.93 10.62
CA VAL A 565 4.62 -25.57 10.58
C VAL A 565 3.14 -25.61 10.24
N ASN A 566 2.71 -26.42 9.28
CA ASN A 566 1.31 -26.49 8.86
C ASN A 566 0.38 -27.32 9.76
N THR A 567 0.86 -27.82 10.90
CA THR A 567 0.02 -28.59 11.84
C THR A 567 -1.21 -27.78 12.27
N SER A 568 -2.37 -28.44 12.25
CA SER A 568 -3.64 -27.83 12.69
C SER A 568 -3.74 -27.80 14.21
N VAL A 569 -4.56 -26.90 14.75
CA VAL A 569 -4.88 -26.88 16.18
C VAL A 569 -5.50 -28.21 16.60
N GLN A 570 -6.35 -28.82 15.78
CA GLN A 570 -6.92 -30.13 16.05
C GLN A 570 -5.85 -31.22 16.22
N GLU A 571 -4.89 -31.30 15.30
CA GLU A 571 -3.77 -32.24 15.38
C GLU A 571 -2.89 -31.99 16.61
N MET A 572 -2.60 -30.73 16.91
CA MET A 572 -1.84 -30.33 18.09
C MET A 572 -2.55 -30.76 19.38
N MET A 573 -3.86 -30.48 19.48
CA MET A 573 -4.69 -30.86 20.62
C MET A 573 -4.75 -32.38 20.78
N SER A 574 -4.91 -33.12 19.69
CA SER A 574 -4.94 -34.59 19.72
C SER A 574 -3.61 -35.22 20.18
N SER A 575 -2.50 -34.50 20.00
CA SER A 575 -1.17 -34.91 20.48
C SER A 575 -0.95 -34.58 21.96
N LEU A 576 -1.73 -33.66 22.52
CA LEU A 576 -1.56 -33.13 23.88
C LEU A 576 -2.57 -33.71 24.87
N VAL A 577 -3.80 -33.98 24.43
CA VAL A 577 -4.89 -34.40 25.30
C VAL A 577 -5.79 -35.43 24.64
N ASN A 578 -6.46 -36.25 25.47
CA ASN A 578 -7.40 -37.26 25.01
C ASN A 578 -8.59 -36.64 24.24
N PRO A 579 -9.03 -37.26 23.13
CA PRO A 579 -10.20 -36.80 22.38
C PRO A 579 -11.45 -36.79 23.28
N GLY A 580 -12.18 -35.66 23.31
CA GLY A 580 -13.44 -35.50 24.06
C GLY A 580 -13.36 -34.71 25.37
N GLY A 581 -12.19 -34.19 25.75
CA GLY A 581 -12.06 -33.25 26.87
C GLY A 581 -12.46 -31.81 26.52
N ASP A 582 -12.81 -31.00 27.53
CA ASP A 582 -13.18 -29.57 27.41
C ASP A 582 -11.95 -28.65 27.22
N HIS A 583 -10.89 -29.15 26.59
CA HIS A 583 -9.65 -28.41 26.43
C HIS A 583 -9.67 -27.53 25.18
N VAL A 584 -9.11 -26.34 25.33
CA VAL A 584 -9.01 -25.32 24.29
C VAL A 584 -7.59 -24.80 24.21
N LEU A 585 -7.15 -24.45 23.00
CA LEU A 585 -5.90 -23.76 22.76
C LEU A 585 -6.18 -22.26 22.61
N VAL A 586 -5.53 -21.46 23.46
CA VAL A 586 -5.72 -20.01 23.54
C VAL A 586 -4.41 -19.33 23.25
N LYS A 587 -4.42 -18.30 22.40
CA LYS A 587 -3.31 -17.35 22.35
C LYS A 587 -3.58 -16.19 23.30
N MET A 588 -2.55 -15.74 24.01
CA MET A 588 -2.63 -14.61 24.93
C MET A 588 -1.49 -13.64 24.67
N ASN A 589 -1.80 -12.34 24.62
CA ASN A 589 -0.82 -11.27 24.45
C ASN A 589 -0.26 -10.75 25.78
N SER A 590 0.71 -9.85 25.71
CA SER A 590 1.34 -9.23 26.88
C SER A 590 0.42 -8.33 27.71
N MET A 591 -0.74 -7.95 27.18
CA MET A 591 -1.79 -7.22 27.89
C MET A 591 -2.77 -8.13 28.65
N GLY A 592 -2.73 -9.44 28.39
CA GLY A 592 -3.69 -10.41 28.92
C GLY A 592 -4.96 -10.56 28.07
N ASP A 593 -5.01 -9.99 26.87
CA ASP A 593 -6.10 -10.27 25.93
C ASP A 593 -5.92 -11.69 25.40
N ARG A 594 -7.04 -12.43 25.35
CA ARG A 594 -7.09 -13.87 25.10
C ARG A 594 -7.98 -14.13 23.90
N ALA A 595 -7.53 -15.02 23.01
CA ALA A 595 -8.30 -15.47 21.86
C ALA A 595 -8.19 -16.98 21.70
N GLN A 596 -9.34 -17.65 21.72
CA GLN A 596 -9.41 -19.09 21.43
C GLN A 596 -9.13 -19.33 19.94
N LEU A 597 -8.29 -20.32 19.67
CA LEU A 597 -7.95 -20.71 18.29
C LEU A 597 -8.96 -21.74 17.77
N LYS A 598 -9.34 -21.61 16.50
CA LYS A 598 -10.18 -22.60 15.82
C LYS A 598 -9.40 -23.89 15.61
N LEU A 599 -10.11 -25.02 15.65
CA LEU A 599 -9.53 -26.35 15.45
C LEU A 599 -8.90 -26.52 14.06
N ASP A 600 -9.48 -25.90 13.03
CA ASP A 600 -9.00 -25.94 11.64
C ASP A 600 -7.87 -24.95 11.33
N ALA A 601 -7.51 -24.08 12.29
CA ALA A 601 -6.42 -23.13 12.08
C ALA A 601 -5.06 -23.83 12.00
N THR A 602 -4.21 -23.38 11.07
CA THR A 602 -2.88 -23.94 10.78
C THR A 602 -1.78 -22.90 10.89
N ALA A 603 -0.54 -23.34 11.09
CA ALA A 603 0.64 -22.47 11.21
C ALA A 603 0.46 -21.36 12.26
N VAL A 604 -0.01 -21.82 13.42
CA VAL A 604 -0.25 -21.02 14.61
C VAL A 604 1.06 -20.38 15.10
N HIS A 605 2.17 -21.13 15.08
CA HIS A 605 3.48 -20.67 15.56
C HIS A 605 3.91 -19.35 14.90
N THR A 606 3.75 -19.24 13.58
CA THR A 606 4.22 -18.07 12.82
C THR A 606 3.23 -16.90 12.88
N SER A 607 1.98 -17.17 13.28
CA SER A 607 0.92 -16.16 13.40
C SER A 607 0.89 -15.43 14.76
N LEU A 608 1.73 -15.84 15.72
CA LEU A 608 1.82 -15.19 17.03
C LEU A 608 2.40 -13.77 16.92
N GLY A 609 1.86 -12.85 17.70
CA GLY A 609 2.44 -11.53 17.93
C GLY A 609 3.80 -11.59 18.66
N LEU A 610 4.46 -10.44 18.83
CA LEU A 610 5.82 -10.32 19.40
C LEU A 610 6.00 -11.10 20.71
N ASN A 611 5.17 -10.78 21.70
CA ASN A 611 5.19 -11.44 23.01
C ASN A 611 3.93 -12.28 23.26
N GLU A 612 3.26 -12.75 22.20
CA GLU A 612 2.14 -13.68 22.36
C GLU A 612 2.65 -15.09 22.70
N ARG A 613 1.87 -15.81 23.50
CA ARG A 613 2.16 -17.21 23.88
C ARG A 613 0.90 -18.06 23.78
N LEU A 614 1.10 -19.37 23.61
CA LEU A 614 0.03 -20.35 23.53
C LEU A 614 -0.22 -20.98 24.88
N PHE A 615 -1.51 -21.17 25.20
CA PHE A 615 -1.97 -21.78 26.43
C PHE A 615 -2.94 -22.92 26.15
N LEU A 616 -2.73 -24.04 26.81
CA LEU A 616 -3.65 -25.17 26.85
C LEU A 616 -4.38 -25.16 28.19
N CYS A 617 -5.70 -24.97 28.16
CA CYS A 617 -6.54 -24.89 29.36
C CYS A 617 -7.94 -25.44 29.09
N THR A 618 -8.78 -25.58 30.11
CA THR A 618 -10.22 -25.87 29.89
C THR A 618 -10.98 -24.60 29.52
N ALA A 619 -12.16 -24.71 28.90
CA ALA A 619 -12.99 -23.55 28.55
C ALA A 619 -13.32 -22.69 29.79
N SER A 620 -13.51 -23.31 30.95
CA SER A 620 -13.74 -22.63 32.24
C SER A 620 -12.52 -21.88 32.80
N GLN A 621 -11.30 -22.24 32.39
CA GLN A 621 -10.05 -21.66 32.87
C GLN A 621 -9.56 -20.48 32.03
N VAL A 622 -10.15 -20.24 30.85
CA VAL A 622 -9.71 -19.18 29.92
C VAL A 622 -9.67 -17.82 30.62
N GLU A 623 -10.70 -17.48 31.38
CA GLU A 623 -10.79 -16.20 32.10
C GLU A 623 -9.78 -16.06 33.27
N GLN A 624 -9.18 -17.16 33.72
CA GLN A 624 -8.20 -17.19 34.81
C GLN A 624 -6.76 -17.09 34.32
N LEU A 625 -6.51 -17.21 33.01
CA LEU A 625 -5.18 -17.11 32.42
C LEU A 625 -4.57 -15.72 32.66
N THR A 626 -3.29 -15.71 33.04
CA THR A 626 -2.50 -14.49 33.25
C THR A 626 -1.23 -14.52 32.40
N PRO A 627 -0.78 -13.38 31.84
CA PRO A 627 0.45 -13.32 31.07
C PRO A 627 1.68 -13.78 31.87
N LEU A 628 2.62 -14.45 31.19
CA LEU A 628 3.91 -14.81 31.77
C LEU A 628 4.77 -13.57 32.02
N LYS A 629 5.78 -13.71 32.88
CA LYS A 629 6.74 -12.63 33.15
C LYS A 629 7.52 -12.27 31.88
N GLU A 630 7.92 -13.26 31.10
CA GLU A 630 8.67 -13.13 29.85
C GLU A 630 7.87 -12.37 28.80
N GLN A 631 6.53 -12.45 28.82
CA GLN A 631 5.67 -11.70 27.91
C GLN A 631 5.67 -10.19 28.19
N GLN A 632 6.09 -9.75 29.38
CA GLN A 632 6.13 -8.33 29.73
C GLN A 632 7.32 -7.58 29.11
N GLY A 633 8.21 -8.29 28.41
CA GLY A 633 9.41 -7.74 27.81
C GLY A 633 10.48 -7.35 28.86
N PRO A 634 11.58 -6.73 28.42
CA PRO A 634 12.72 -6.42 29.28
C PRO A 634 12.38 -5.34 30.34
N ASP A 635 13.09 -5.40 31.47
CA ASP A 635 12.98 -4.41 32.55
C ASP A 635 14.14 -3.39 32.52
N GLN A 636 15.21 -3.65 31.76
CA GLN A 636 16.39 -2.79 31.63
C GLN A 636 16.67 -2.43 30.18
N SER A 637 17.15 -1.21 29.93
CA SER A 637 17.55 -0.75 28.60
C SER A 637 18.90 -1.33 28.19
N THR A 638 19.10 -1.54 26.90
CA THR A 638 20.40 -1.92 26.32
C THR A 638 21.22 -0.73 25.82
N ILE A 639 20.96 0.48 26.37
CA ILE A 639 21.54 1.74 25.90
C ILE A 639 23.07 1.77 25.88
N ASP A 640 23.75 1.20 26.88
CA ASP A 640 25.21 1.23 26.94
C ASP A 640 25.83 0.38 25.82
N THR A 641 25.15 -0.70 25.41
CA THR A 641 25.49 -1.49 24.22
C THR A 641 25.24 -0.69 22.95
N LEU A 642 24.08 -0.02 22.87
CA LEU A 642 23.72 0.81 21.72
C LEU A 642 24.64 1.99 21.50
N GLU A 643 25.12 2.63 22.57
CA GLU A 643 26.02 3.78 22.49
C GLU A 643 27.35 3.40 21.80
N GLN A 644 27.83 2.19 22.03
CA GLN A 644 29.10 1.69 21.48
C GLN A 644 29.01 1.30 19.99
N MET A 645 27.82 0.97 19.50
CA MET A 645 27.57 0.59 18.11
C MET A 645 27.32 1.83 17.24
N CYS A 646 27.88 1.90 16.03
CA CYS A 646 27.66 3.06 15.16
C CYS A 646 26.28 2.98 14.47
N SER A 647 25.56 4.11 14.31
CA SER A 647 24.23 4.13 13.67
C SER A 647 24.25 3.55 12.24
N LYS A 648 25.36 3.72 11.52
CA LYS A 648 25.52 3.18 10.16
C LYS A 648 25.61 1.65 10.18
N ASP A 649 26.36 1.09 11.11
CA ASP A 649 26.55 -0.36 11.20
C ASP A 649 25.27 -1.07 11.63
N ILE A 650 24.52 -0.51 12.59
CA ILE A 650 23.21 -1.04 12.97
C ILE A 650 22.25 -0.98 11.79
N ALA A 651 22.17 0.15 11.08
CA ALA A 651 21.32 0.29 9.89
C ALA A 651 21.72 -0.69 8.78
N SER A 652 23.02 -0.86 8.52
CA SER A 652 23.52 -1.85 7.55
C SER A 652 23.17 -3.27 7.95
N GLN A 653 23.31 -3.66 9.23
CA GLN A 653 22.93 -5.01 9.68
C GLN A 653 21.40 -5.20 9.67
N LEU A 654 20.62 -4.18 9.99
CA LEU A 654 19.15 -4.18 9.83
C LEU A 654 18.79 -4.45 8.36
N THR A 655 19.34 -3.66 7.43
CA THR A 655 19.11 -3.84 6.00
C THR A 655 19.55 -5.20 5.49
N ASN A 656 20.72 -5.70 5.92
CA ASN A 656 21.17 -7.03 5.53
C ASN A 656 20.21 -8.14 6.01
N TYR A 657 19.77 -8.07 7.28
CA TYR A 657 18.85 -9.08 7.82
C TYR A 657 17.45 -8.98 7.19
N ASP A 658 16.94 -7.76 6.98
CA ASP A 658 15.66 -7.55 6.31
C ASP A 658 15.68 -8.06 4.87
N TRP A 659 16.79 -7.91 4.14
CA TRP A 659 16.95 -8.50 2.81
C TRP A 659 16.95 -10.03 2.84
N GLU A 660 17.57 -10.64 3.84
CA GLU A 660 17.52 -12.10 4.03
C GLU A 660 16.07 -12.58 4.23
N LEU A 661 15.28 -11.90 5.07
CA LEU A 661 13.87 -12.22 5.29
C LEU A 661 12.99 -11.96 4.05
N PHE A 662 13.18 -10.80 3.41
CA PHE A 662 12.42 -10.39 2.23
C PHE A 662 12.68 -11.28 1.00
N THR A 663 13.91 -11.80 0.88
CA THR A 663 14.27 -12.75 -0.18
C THR A 663 13.75 -14.16 0.13
N ALA A 664 13.75 -14.57 1.40
CA ALA A 664 13.19 -15.86 1.83
C ALA A 664 11.67 -15.97 1.61
N MET A 665 10.94 -14.84 1.64
CA MET A 665 9.51 -14.79 1.39
C MET A 665 9.17 -15.08 -0.08
N HIS A 666 8.37 -16.11 -0.34
CA HIS A 666 7.86 -16.37 -1.67
C HIS A 666 6.71 -15.41 -2.01
N GLU A 667 6.64 -14.94 -3.25
CA GLU A 667 5.67 -13.91 -3.66
C GLU A 667 4.21 -14.38 -3.58
N VAL A 668 3.95 -15.67 -3.81
CA VAL A 668 2.60 -16.26 -3.67
C VAL A 668 2.11 -16.31 -2.22
N GLU A 669 2.98 -16.17 -1.22
CA GLU A 669 2.56 -16.07 0.19
C GLU A 669 1.66 -14.85 0.41
N LEU A 670 1.87 -13.76 -0.34
CA LEU A 670 1.01 -12.58 -0.33
C LEU A 670 -0.42 -12.93 -0.75
N VAL A 671 -0.59 -13.77 -1.77
CA VAL A 671 -1.91 -14.20 -2.24
C VAL A 671 -2.60 -15.05 -1.19
N TYR A 672 -1.90 -16.04 -0.63
CA TYR A 672 -2.45 -16.91 0.41
C TYR A 672 -2.82 -16.15 1.68
N TYR A 673 -2.01 -15.17 2.07
CA TYR A 673 -2.29 -14.32 3.23
C TYR A 673 -3.57 -13.52 3.04
N ILE A 674 -3.72 -12.87 1.88
CA ILE A 674 -4.86 -11.98 1.59
C ILE A 674 -6.17 -12.73 1.40
N PHE A 675 -6.16 -13.90 0.77
CA PHE A 675 -7.37 -14.70 0.54
C PHE A 675 -7.73 -15.63 1.70
N GLY A 676 -6.80 -15.80 2.65
CA GLY A 676 -6.90 -16.67 3.82
C GLY A 676 -6.21 -18.02 3.59
N ARG A 677 -5.19 -18.31 4.40
CA ARG A 677 -4.36 -19.54 4.34
C ARG A 677 -5.19 -20.84 4.33
N HIS A 678 -6.27 -20.90 5.11
CA HIS A 678 -7.15 -22.07 5.22
C HIS A 678 -7.75 -22.53 3.88
N LYS A 679 -7.84 -21.65 2.88
CA LYS A 679 -8.33 -21.98 1.54
C LYS A 679 -7.28 -22.66 0.65
N PHE A 680 -6.03 -22.74 1.11
CA PHE A 680 -4.90 -23.27 0.36
C PHE A 680 -4.21 -24.39 1.16
N PRO A 681 -4.75 -25.62 1.15
CA PRO A 681 -4.14 -26.75 1.85
C PRO A 681 -2.67 -26.94 1.46
N GLY A 682 -1.81 -27.18 2.45
CA GLY A 682 -0.36 -27.37 2.24
C GLY A 682 0.45 -26.08 2.02
N ALA A 683 -0.22 -24.94 1.81
CA ALA A 683 0.46 -23.64 1.70
C ALA A 683 0.88 -23.09 3.07
N THR A 684 1.95 -22.30 3.07
CA THR A 684 2.43 -21.56 4.23
C THR A 684 2.51 -20.06 3.91
N THR A 685 2.38 -19.21 4.92
CA THR A 685 2.69 -17.77 4.83
C THR A 685 3.71 -17.36 5.89
N ALA A 686 4.46 -18.34 6.40
CA ALA A 686 5.40 -18.19 7.50
C ALA A 686 6.48 -17.12 7.26
N ASN A 687 7.00 -17.02 6.03
CA ASN A 687 8.08 -16.09 5.73
C ASN A 687 7.55 -14.66 5.61
N LEU A 688 6.37 -14.49 5.01
CA LEU A 688 5.66 -13.21 5.01
C LEU A 688 5.34 -12.77 6.45
N GLU A 689 4.76 -13.64 7.26
CA GLU A 689 4.43 -13.33 8.67
C GLU A 689 5.68 -12.98 9.47
N ARG A 690 6.77 -13.72 9.30
CA ARG A 690 8.07 -13.41 9.91
C ARG A 690 8.58 -12.02 9.50
N PHE A 691 8.39 -11.63 8.23
CA PHE A 691 8.82 -10.31 7.75
C PHE A 691 7.92 -9.17 8.25
N VAL A 692 6.62 -9.42 8.39
CA VAL A 692 5.68 -8.47 9.02
C VAL A 692 5.96 -8.34 10.51
N HIS A 693 6.23 -9.44 11.19
CA HIS A 693 6.62 -9.48 12.60
C HIS A 693 7.89 -8.64 12.85
N ARG A 694 8.88 -8.76 11.97
CA ARG A 694 10.11 -7.95 11.99
C ARG A 694 9.85 -6.44 11.97
N PHE A 695 8.85 -5.96 11.21
CA PHE A 695 8.50 -4.54 11.21
C PHE A 695 8.05 -4.08 12.61
N ASN A 696 7.18 -4.85 13.26
CA ASN A 696 6.69 -4.54 14.60
C ASN A 696 7.81 -4.63 15.64
N GLU A 697 8.69 -5.62 15.51
CA GLU A 697 9.84 -5.80 16.39
C GLU A 697 10.74 -4.56 16.38
N VAL A 698 11.12 -4.07 15.20
CA VAL A 698 11.95 -2.84 15.05
C VAL A 698 11.21 -1.61 15.58
N GLN A 699 9.91 -1.50 15.33
CA GLN A 699 9.09 -0.39 15.85
C GLN A 699 9.08 -0.37 17.38
N TYR A 700 8.74 -1.49 18.02
CA TYR A 700 8.65 -1.58 19.47
C TYR A 700 10.01 -1.57 20.15
N TRP A 701 11.08 -2.02 19.49
CA TRP A 701 12.46 -1.86 19.96
C TRP A 701 12.81 -0.39 20.19
N VAL A 702 12.49 0.48 19.23
CA VAL A 702 12.70 1.93 19.37
C VAL A 702 11.96 2.50 20.59
N VAL A 703 10.70 2.12 20.75
CA VAL A 703 9.86 2.61 21.86
C VAL A 703 10.36 2.08 23.20
N THR A 704 10.75 0.81 23.26
CA THR A 704 11.27 0.12 24.44
C THR A 704 12.54 0.78 24.95
N GLU A 705 13.53 0.98 24.08
CA GLU A 705 14.80 1.59 24.46
C GLU A 705 14.63 3.03 24.94
N VAL A 706 13.75 3.80 24.32
CA VAL A 706 13.45 5.18 24.76
C VAL A 706 12.72 5.17 26.11
N CYS A 707 11.75 4.28 26.30
CA CYS A 707 10.93 4.23 27.51
C CYS A 707 11.65 3.64 28.73
N LEU A 708 12.69 2.83 28.52
CA LEU A 708 13.53 2.28 29.59
C LEU A 708 14.74 3.18 29.92
N CYS A 709 15.01 4.21 29.11
CA CYS A 709 16.13 5.13 29.34
C CYS A 709 15.75 6.27 30.30
N ALA A 710 15.99 6.08 31.60
CA ALA A 710 15.62 7.07 32.62
C ALA A 710 16.39 8.41 32.50
N ASP A 711 17.68 8.37 32.13
CA ASP A 711 18.51 9.58 32.01
C ASP A 711 18.10 10.46 30.81
N LEU A 712 17.77 11.73 31.08
CA LEU A 712 17.26 12.67 30.07
C LEU A 712 18.25 12.91 28.92
N MET A 713 19.55 13.04 29.22
CA MET A 713 20.56 13.37 28.21
C MET A 713 20.86 12.15 27.35
N LYS A 714 21.02 10.97 27.96
CA LYS A 714 21.16 9.70 27.24
C LYS A 714 19.93 9.42 26.36
N ARG A 715 18.72 9.67 26.86
CA ARG A 715 17.47 9.50 26.09
C ARG A 715 17.39 10.44 24.89
N ALA A 716 17.81 11.71 25.03
CA ALA A 716 17.91 12.64 23.90
C ALA A 716 18.96 12.22 22.87
N MET A 717 20.10 11.67 23.32
CA MET A 717 21.10 11.07 22.42
C MET A 717 20.55 9.85 21.68
N LEU A 718 19.72 9.04 22.33
CA LEU A 718 19.05 7.89 21.73
C LEU A 718 18.06 8.30 20.63
N LEU A 719 17.22 9.33 20.86
CA LEU A 719 16.36 9.90 19.81
C LEU A 719 17.18 10.36 18.59
N LYS A 720 18.27 11.11 18.84
CA LYS A 720 19.20 11.53 17.78
C LYS A 720 19.79 10.34 17.02
N LYS A 721 20.12 9.27 17.74
CA LYS A 721 20.68 8.04 17.16
C LYS A 721 19.67 7.35 16.24
N PHE A 722 18.42 7.19 16.66
CA PHE A 722 17.36 6.59 15.84
C PHE A 722 17.03 7.42 14.61
N ILE A 723 16.97 8.76 14.71
CA ILE A 723 16.77 9.64 13.56
C ILE A 723 17.94 9.50 12.55
N LYS A 724 19.18 9.38 13.05
CA LYS A 724 20.34 9.10 12.20
C LYS A 724 20.28 7.72 11.54
N MET A 725 19.78 6.71 12.24
CA MET A 725 19.54 5.38 11.66
C MET A 725 18.48 5.42 10.57
N ALA A 726 17.36 6.10 10.80
CA ALA A 726 16.31 6.29 9.79
C ALA A 726 16.88 6.94 8.52
N ALA A 727 17.73 7.97 8.65
CA ALA A 727 18.41 8.58 7.51
C ALA A 727 19.24 7.56 6.70
N MET A 728 20.01 6.71 7.40
CA MET A 728 20.84 5.68 6.75
C MET A 728 19.99 4.57 6.10
N LEU A 729 18.91 4.14 6.75
CA LEU A 729 17.99 3.13 6.19
C LEU A 729 17.31 3.64 4.91
N LYS A 730 16.91 4.91 4.88
CA LYS A 730 16.36 5.56 3.69
C LYS A 730 17.40 5.64 2.57
N GLU A 731 18.65 6.00 2.88
CA GLU A 731 19.77 6.03 1.92
C GLU A 731 20.04 4.64 1.33
N GLN A 732 19.97 3.60 2.16
CA GLN A 732 20.11 2.19 1.77
C GLN A 732 18.86 1.63 1.04
N LYS A 733 17.84 2.46 0.79
CA LYS A 733 16.56 2.08 0.20
C LYS A 733 15.83 0.95 0.97
N ASN A 734 16.08 0.82 2.27
CA ASN A 734 15.30 -0.04 3.16
C ASN A 734 14.15 0.78 3.76
N LEU A 735 13.07 0.94 3.00
CA LEU A 735 11.94 1.74 3.44
C LEU A 735 11.14 1.03 4.54
N ASN A 736 11.12 -0.30 4.59
CA ASN A 736 10.41 -1.05 5.62
C ASN A 736 10.92 -0.71 7.03
N SER A 737 12.22 -0.87 7.28
CA SER A 737 12.81 -0.53 8.59
C SER A 737 12.93 0.97 8.82
N PHE A 738 13.10 1.79 7.78
CA PHE A 738 12.98 3.24 7.90
C PHE A 738 11.63 3.63 8.51
N PHE A 739 10.53 3.12 7.95
CA PHE A 739 9.20 3.39 8.50
C PHE A 739 9.05 2.78 9.88
N ALA A 740 9.49 1.55 10.15
CA ALA A 740 9.42 0.95 11.48
C ALA A 740 10.05 1.85 12.56
N VAL A 741 11.24 2.41 12.29
CA VAL A 741 11.90 3.36 13.19
C VAL A 741 11.09 4.64 13.34
N MET A 742 10.58 5.20 12.24
CA MET A 742 9.78 6.43 12.27
C MET A 742 8.44 6.23 13.01
N PHE A 743 7.79 5.08 12.89
CA PHE A 743 6.60 4.71 13.67
C PHE A 743 6.93 4.56 15.16
N GLY A 744 8.09 4.00 15.50
CA GLY A 744 8.57 3.94 16.89
C GLY A 744 8.78 5.34 17.48
N LEU A 745 9.43 6.24 16.73
CA LEU A 745 9.63 7.64 17.14
C LEU A 745 8.31 8.41 17.27
N SER A 746 7.33 8.11 16.42
CA SER A 746 6.01 8.75 16.41
C SER A 746 5.01 8.13 17.38
N ASN A 747 5.41 7.07 18.11
CA ASN A 747 4.58 6.44 19.12
C ASN A 747 4.20 7.44 20.23
N SER A 748 2.97 7.35 20.72
CA SER A 748 2.43 8.26 21.74
C SER A 748 3.26 8.31 23.03
N ALA A 749 3.90 7.20 23.43
CA ALA A 749 4.77 7.12 24.60
C ALA A 749 6.11 7.86 24.39
N VAL A 750 6.56 8.01 23.14
CA VAL A 750 7.79 8.74 22.78
C VAL A 750 7.52 10.21 22.49
N GLN A 751 6.49 10.52 21.71
CA GLN A 751 6.14 11.90 21.31
C GLN A 751 5.82 12.80 22.50
N ARG A 752 5.24 12.24 23.56
CA ARG A 752 4.89 13.01 24.78
C ARG A 752 6.08 13.46 25.62
N LEU A 753 7.30 13.00 25.34
CA LEU A 753 8.51 13.32 26.11
C LEU A 753 9.08 14.69 25.69
N TYR A 754 8.32 15.76 25.91
CA TYR A 754 8.65 17.11 25.43
C TYR A 754 10.01 17.61 25.90
N LYS A 755 10.43 17.32 27.15
CA LYS A 755 11.74 17.73 27.66
C LYS A 755 12.86 17.00 26.93
N THR A 756 12.65 15.74 26.58
CA THR A 756 13.61 14.97 25.78
C THR A 756 13.71 15.54 24.36
N TRP A 757 12.58 15.77 23.70
CA TRP A 757 12.55 16.36 22.36
C TRP A 757 13.15 17.75 22.32
N GLU A 758 13.01 18.55 23.38
CA GLU A 758 13.65 19.86 23.50
C GLU A 758 15.18 19.76 23.39
N ARG A 759 15.79 18.77 24.04
CA ARG A 759 17.25 18.52 24.06
C ARG A 759 17.83 17.95 22.76
N VAL A 760 16.99 17.49 21.83
CA VAL A 760 17.46 17.03 20.52
C VAL A 760 17.94 18.23 19.69
N PRO A 761 19.10 18.18 19.00
CA PRO A 761 19.57 19.30 18.18
C PRO A 761 18.57 19.69 17.06
N SER A 762 18.38 20.98 16.81
CA SER A 762 17.41 21.50 15.82
C SER A 762 17.62 20.93 14.42
N LYS A 763 18.88 20.76 13.98
CA LYS A 763 19.21 20.08 12.72
C LYS A 763 18.61 18.67 12.65
N THR A 764 18.66 17.92 13.75
CA THR A 764 18.11 16.57 13.84
C THR A 764 16.58 16.59 13.88
N LYS A 765 15.95 17.55 14.57
CA LYS A 765 14.48 17.72 14.53
C LYS A 765 13.98 18.02 13.12
N ARG A 766 14.67 18.89 12.37
CA ARG A 766 14.34 19.18 10.96
C ARG A 766 14.35 17.93 10.08
N VAL A 767 15.34 17.06 10.26
CA VAL A 767 15.41 15.77 9.56
C VAL A 767 14.21 14.88 9.92
N TYR A 768 13.86 14.78 11.20
CA TYR A 768 12.70 14.01 11.65
C TYR A 768 11.39 14.54 11.04
N CYS A 769 11.14 15.85 11.13
CA CYS A 769 9.95 16.48 10.54
C CYS A 769 9.88 16.26 9.02
N ALA A 770 11.00 16.33 8.31
CA ALA A 770 11.04 16.05 6.87
C ALA A 770 10.66 14.59 6.56
N TYR A 771 11.05 13.64 7.41
CA TYR A 771 10.72 12.22 7.25
C TYR A 771 9.30 11.87 7.69
N GLU A 772 8.75 12.55 8.70
CA GLU A 772 7.36 12.40 9.12
C GLU A 772 6.38 12.70 7.97
N ARG A 773 6.71 13.65 7.08
CA ARG A 773 5.91 13.95 5.88
C ARG A 773 5.77 12.75 4.93
N LEU A 774 6.71 11.81 4.91
CA LEU A 774 6.59 10.58 4.11
C LEU A 774 5.57 9.59 4.69
N MET A 775 5.18 9.77 5.96
CA MET A 775 4.15 8.96 6.63
C MET A 775 2.73 9.50 6.41
N ASP A 776 2.57 10.67 5.78
CA ASP A 776 1.27 11.30 5.55
C ASP A 776 0.35 10.36 4.76
N PRO A 777 -0.81 9.94 5.34
CA PRO A 777 -1.75 9.06 4.67
C PRO A 777 -2.68 9.78 3.68
N SER A 778 -2.64 11.11 3.63
CA SER A 778 -3.46 11.91 2.71
C SER A 778 -3.32 11.44 1.27
N ARG A 779 -4.46 11.39 0.55
CA ARG A 779 -4.54 10.96 -0.85
C ARG A 779 -3.86 9.60 -1.08
N ASN A 780 -4.21 8.64 -0.21
CA ASN A 780 -3.68 7.27 -0.22
C ASN A 780 -2.14 7.21 -0.16
N HIS A 781 -1.52 7.85 0.84
CA HIS A 781 -0.07 7.88 1.04
C HIS A 781 0.72 8.43 -0.16
N ARG A 782 0.21 9.50 -0.78
CA ARG A 782 0.79 10.10 -2.00
C ARG A 782 2.28 10.42 -1.85
N ALA A 783 2.69 11.00 -0.72
CA ALA A 783 4.09 11.37 -0.47
C ALA A 783 5.04 10.16 -0.58
N TYR A 784 4.67 9.02 0.01
CA TYR A 784 5.42 7.76 -0.10
C TYR A 784 5.41 7.21 -1.53
N ARG A 785 4.23 7.12 -2.16
CA ARG A 785 4.10 6.53 -3.50
C ARG A 785 4.94 7.29 -4.52
N LEU A 786 4.92 8.61 -4.44
CA LEU A 786 5.73 9.47 -5.29
C LEU A 786 7.24 9.34 -5.01
N ALA A 787 7.65 9.10 -3.76
CA ALA A 787 9.04 8.84 -3.43
C ALA A 787 9.52 7.50 -4.02
N VAL A 788 8.69 6.45 -3.91
CA VAL A 788 9.01 5.11 -4.44
C VAL A 788 9.02 5.08 -5.96
N ALA A 789 8.14 5.83 -6.64
CA ALA A 789 8.11 5.91 -8.10
C ALA A 789 9.45 6.40 -8.71
N LYS A 790 10.28 7.10 -7.94
CA LYS A 790 11.62 7.57 -8.33
C LYS A 790 12.75 6.58 -8.01
N LEU A 791 12.47 5.50 -7.28
CA LEU A 791 13.48 4.53 -6.89
C LEU A 791 13.66 3.45 -7.95
N SER A 792 14.91 3.15 -8.27
CA SER A 792 15.27 1.92 -8.99
C SER A 792 15.49 0.77 -8.00
N PRO A 793 15.13 -0.48 -8.37
CA PRO A 793 15.60 -1.68 -7.68
C PRO A 793 17.13 -1.70 -7.52
N PRO A 794 17.67 -2.31 -6.45
CA PRO A 794 16.95 -3.01 -5.39
C PRO A 794 16.49 -2.06 -4.28
N TYR A 795 15.31 -2.33 -3.71
CA TYR A 795 14.83 -1.65 -2.49
C TYR A 795 13.86 -2.52 -1.72
N ILE A 796 13.67 -2.25 -0.43
CA ILE A 796 12.65 -2.91 0.40
C ILE A 796 11.48 -1.92 0.56
N PRO A 797 10.27 -2.23 0.06
CA PRO A 797 9.13 -1.33 0.14
C PRO A 797 8.55 -1.28 1.56
N PHE A 798 7.68 -0.30 1.83
CA PHE A 798 6.87 -0.28 3.04
C PHE A 798 5.79 -1.37 2.95
N MET A 799 6.10 -2.58 3.44
CA MET A 799 5.25 -3.76 3.30
C MET A 799 3.84 -3.62 3.89
N PRO A 800 3.64 -3.02 5.08
CA PRO A 800 2.30 -2.81 5.62
C PRO A 800 1.34 -2.07 4.68
N LEU A 801 1.84 -1.08 3.92
CA LEU A 801 1.00 -0.38 2.94
C LEU A 801 0.66 -1.24 1.73
N LEU A 802 1.59 -2.09 1.26
CA LEU A 802 1.30 -3.03 0.18
C LEU A 802 0.27 -4.07 0.60
N LEU A 803 0.37 -4.60 1.82
CA LEU A 803 -0.62 -5.53 2.37
C LEU A 803 -1.99 -4.85 2.52
N LYS A 804 -2.02 -3.62 3.02
CA LYS A 804 -3.24 -2.79 3.07
C LYS A 804 -3.86 -2.67 1.67
N ASP A 805 -3.09 -2.29 0.66
CA ASP A 805 -3.59 -2.17 -0.72
C ASP A 805 -4.23 -3.49 -1.20
N MET A 806 -3.57 -4.64 -0.96
CA MET A 806 -4.12 -5.95 -1.33
C MET A 806 -5.38 -6.31 -0.55
N THR A 807 -5.47 -5.98 0.75
CA THR A 807 -6.66 -6.19 1.57
C THR A 807 -7.84 -5.38 1.04
N PHE A 808 -7.62 -4.09 0.73
CA PHE A 808 -8.67 -3.24 0.14
C PHE A 808 -9.11 -3.73 -1.24
N ILE A 809 -8.19 -4.22 -2.09
CA ILE A 809 -8.56 -4.87 -3.36
C ILE A 809 -9.40 -6.12 -3.08
N HIS A 810 -9.03 -6.92 -2.09
CA HIS A 810 -9.74 -8.15 -1.77
C HIS A 810 -11.15 -7.91 -1.24
N GLU A 811 -11.32 -6.97 -0.32
CA GLU A 811 -12.60 -6.66 0.32
C GLU A 811 -13.51 -5.82 -0.58
N GLY A 812 -12.95 -4.90 -1.36
CA GLY A 812 -13.70 -4.01 -2.24
C GLY A 812 -14.20 -4.65 -3.54
N ASN A 813 -13.67 -5.81 -3.93
CA ASN A 813 -14.00 -6.47 -5.20
C ASN A 813 -14.46 -7.91 -4.97
N LYS A 814 -15.55 -8.35 -5.60
CA LYS A 814 -15.99 -9.75 -5.49
C LYS A 814 -15.05 -10.68 -6.28
N ASN A 815 -14.82 -11.90 -5.76
CA ASN A 815 -14.06 -12.93 -6.49
C ASN A 815 -14.78 -13.42 -7.75
N TYR A 816 -16.12 -13.36 -7.73
CA TYR A 816 -16.97 -13.78 -8.83
C TYR A 816 -18.03 -12.73 -9.14
N THR A 817 -18.31 -12.52 -10.42
CA THR A 817 -19.37 -11.65 -10.95
C THR A 817 -20.19 -12.49 -11.91
N GLU A 818 -21.51 -12.58 -11.73
CA GLU A 818 -22.39 -13.41 -12.57
C GLU A 818 -21.92 -14.89 -12.69
N LYS A 819 -21.35 -15.44 -11.59
CA LYS A 819 -20.73 -16.79 -11.53
C LYS A 819 -19.44 -16.97 -12.34
N LEU A 820 -18.95 -15.92 -13.00
CA LEU A 820 -17.65 -15.89 -13.66
C LEU A 820 -16.58 -15.39 -12.69
N VAL A 821 -15.36 -15.91 -12.79
CA VAL A 821 -14.19 -15.42 -12.05
C VAL A 821 -13.96 -13.97 -12.45
N ASN A 822 -13.89 -13.07 -11.47
CA ASN A 822 -13.51 -11.69 -11.70
C ASN A 822 -12.00 -11.61 -11.93
N PHE A 823 -11.57 -11.72 -13.19
CA PHE A 823 -10.16 -11.73 -13.54
C PHE A 823 -9.53 -10.34 -13.47
N GLU A 824 -10.33 -9.27 -13.55
CA GLU A 824 -9.85 -7.91 -13.24
C GLU A 824 -9.34 -7.82 -11.80
N LYS A 825 -10.08 -8.36 -10.82
CA LYS A 825 -9.63 -8.46 -9.42
C LYS A 825 -8.34 -9.27 -9.32
N MET A 826 -8.26 -10.41 -10.00
CA MET A 826 -7.05 -11.26 -9.98
C MET A 826 -5.83 -10.50 -10.52
N ARG A 827 -5.98 -9.77 -11.62
CA ARG A 827 -4.96 -8.90 -12.18
C ARG A 827 -4.54 -7.77 -11.24
N MET A 828 -5.48 -7.15 -10.51
CA MET A 828 -5.15 -6.13 -9.49
C MET A 828 -4.29 -6.72 -8.35
N ILE A 829 -4.63 -7.90 -7.85
CA ILE A 829 -3.83 -8.62 -6.84
C ILE A 829 -2.44 -8.97 -7.39
N ALA A 830 -2.38 -9.56 -8.59
CA ALA A 830 -1.13 -9.95 -9.24
C ALA A 830 -0.22 -8.74 -9.50
N LYS A 831 -0.78 -7.57 -9.85
CA LYS A 831 -0.03 -6.32 -10.00
C LYS A 831 0.72 -5.95 -8.73
N THR A 832 0.08 -6.05 -7.56
CA THR A 832 0.74 -5.76 -6.27
C THR A 832 1.83 -6.77 -5.94
N VAL A 833 1.61 -8.06 -6.24
CA VAL A 833 2.65 -9.11 -6.09
C VAL A 833 3.84 -8.83 -7.00
N LYS A 834 3.59 -8.40 -8.25
CA LYS A 834 4.65 -8.03 -9.21
C LYS A 834 5.45 -6.80 -8.77
N ILE A 835 4.87 -5.87 -8.01
CA ILE A 835 5.64 -4.77 -7.39
C ILE A 835 6.71 -5.34 -6.46
N VAL A 836 6.34 -6.27 -5.58
CA VAL A 836 7.29 -6.95 -4.68
C VAL A 836 8.39 -7.67 -5.45
N ARG A 837 8.03 -8.37 -6.54
CA ARG A 837 9.01 -8.98 -7.46
C ARG A 837 9.97 -7.95 -8.05
N GLY A 838 9.44 -6.82 -8.51
CA GLY A 838 10.22 -5.72 -9.08
C GLY A 838 11.19 -5.11 -8.08
N CYS A 839 10.79 -4.95 -6.81
CA CYS A 839 11.65 -4.41 -5.74
C CYS A 839 12.97 -5.20 -5.56
N ARG A 840 12.95 -6.51 -5.85
CA ARG A 840 14.08 -7.45 -5.70
C ARG A 840 14.60 -8.00 -7.02
N SER A 841 14.32 -7.35 -8.15
CA SER A 841 14.71 -7.84 -9.48
C SER A 841 16.22 -7.75 -9.75
N THR A 842 16.94 -6.97 -8.96
CA THR A 842 18.40 -6.84 -9.00
C THR A 842 18.97 -7.33 -7.67
N PRO A 843 20.12 -8.03 -7.65
CA PRO A 843 20.69 -8.53 -6.41
C PRO A 843 21.10 -7.38 -5.47
N TYR A 844 20.75 -7.51 -4.19
CA TYR A 844 21.24 -6.61 -3.15
C TYR A 844 22.69 -6.97 -2.81
N VAL A 845 23.60 -5.98 -2.92
CA VAL A 845 25.00 -6.12 -2.53
C VAL A 845 25.22 -5.36 -1.21
N PRO A 846 25.49 -6.05 -0.09
CA PRO A 846 25.77 -5.40 1.19
C PRO A 846 26.94 -4.42 1.09
N SER A 847 26.73 -3.20 1.59
CA SER A 847 27.81 -2.21 1.68
C SER A 847 28.70 -2.51 2.90
N SER A 848 29.76 -3.30 2.75
CA SER A 848 30.82 -3.40 3.77
C SER A 848 32.22 -3.39 3.17
N PRO A 849 33.22 -2.76 3.82
CA PRO A 849 34.61 -2.89 3.41
C PRO A 849 35.11 -4.30 3.75
N GLN A 850 35.73 -4.96 2.76
CA GLN A 850 36.47 -6.22 2.83
C GLN A 850 35.69 -7.50 3.17
N LYS A 851 35.37 -8.28 2.13
CA LYS A 851 35.59 -9.73 2.13
C LYS A 851 36.45 -10.06 0.93
N GLY A 852 37.74 -10.31 1.17
CA GLY A 852 38.67 -10.79 0.15
C GLY A 852 38.31 -12.19 -0.32
N LEU A 853 38.70 -12.51 -1.55
CA LEU A 853 38.55 -13.78 -2.27
C LEU A 853 38.91 -15.07 -1.48
N ALA A 854 39.61 -14.97 -0.35
CA ALA A 854 40.09 -16.12 0.42
C ALA A 854 38.98 -16.95 1.10
N ASP A 855 37.89 -16.33 1.56
CA ASP A 855 36.80 -17.03 2.27
C ASP A 855 35.88 -17.82 1.32
N ARG A 856 35.98 -17.61 0.01
CA ARG A 856 35.25 -18.38 -1.00
C ARG A 856 35.91 -19.72 -1.34
N MET A 857 37.15 -19.97 -0.88
CA MET A 857 37.93 -21.15 -1.30
C MET A 857 38.03 -22.27 -0.27
N PHE A 858 37.56 -22.10 0.97
CA PHE A 858 37.67 -23.15 1.99
C PHE A 858 36.32 -23.41 2.70
N LEU A 859 35.43 -24.11 2.00
CA LEU A 859 34.37 -24.91 2.61
C LEU A 859 34.92 -26.33 2.72
N GLU A 860 35.65 -26.63 3.80
CA GLU A 860 35.82 -27.96 4.41
C GLU A 860 36.98 -27.94 5.42
N ALA A 861 36.66 -27.84 6.73
CA ALA A 861 37.36 -28.49 7.84
C ALA A 861 36.68 -28.16 9.18
N PRO A 862 36.49 -29.12 10.10
CA PRO A 862 35.99 -28.85 11.44
C PRO A 862 37.17 -28.51 12.37
N SER A 863 37.20 -27.31 12.93
CA SER A 863 38.25 -26.93 13.89
C SER A 863 37.72 -26.85 15.32
N ILE A 864 37.88 -27.98 16.02
CA ILE A 864 38.12 -27.98 17.47
C ILE A 864 39.44 -27.27 17.72
N ARG A 865 39.44 -26.18 18.50
CA ARG A 865 40.53 -25.82 19.43
C ARG A 865 40.09 -24.72 20.40
N VAL A 866 40.04 -25.09 21.68
CA VAL A 866 40.07 -24.20 22.82
C VAL A 866 41.45 -23.53 22.86
N SER A 867 41.49 -22.19 22.99
CA SER A 867 42.71 -21.46 23.35
C SER A 867 42.36 -20.33 24.29
N THR A 868 42.88 -20.44 25.50
CA THR A 868 42.91 -19.45 26.58
C THR A 868 43.82 -18.28 26.19
N TYR A 869 43.37 -17.03 26.41
CA TYR A 869 44.07 -15.94 27.13
C TYR A 869 43.44 -14.54 26.86
N SER A 870 43.17 -13.87 27.99
CA SER A 870 42.87 -12.45 28.27
C SER A 870 41.69 -11.76 27.57
N GLU A 871 40.53 -11.92 28.21
CA GLU A 871 39.48 -10.92 28.31
C GLU A 871 40.04 -9.64 28.96
N GLN A 872 39.88 -8.49 28.29
CA GLN A 872 39.40 -7.22 28.87
C GLN A 872 39.59 -6.11 27.84
N SER A 873 38.47 -5.46 27.48
CA SER A 873 38.37 -4.24 26.66
C SER A 873 38.73 -4.36 25.16
N LEU A 874 37.80 -4.88 24.32
CA LEU A 874 37.47 -4.41 22.93
C LEU A 874 36.45 -5.31 22.13
N PRO A 875 35.37 -5.93 22.67
CA PRO A 875 34.60 -6.91 21.86
C PRO A 875 33.43 -6.32 21.04
N LEU A 876 32.88 -5.15 21.39
CA LEU A 876 31.51 -4.77 20.96
C LEU A 876 31.39 -4.08 19.59
N ARG A 877 32.50 -3.77 18.90
CA ARG A 877 32.49 -3.22 17.53
C ARG A 877 32.54 -4.27 16.41
N ASN A 878 32.59 -5.56 16.75
CA ASN A 878 32.62 -6.63 15.75
C ASN A 878 31.28 -6.68 14.98
N PRO A 879 31.26 -6.65 13.62
CA PRO A 879 30.05 -6.81 12.82
C PRO A 879 29.17 -8.01 13.22
N SER A 880 29.78 -9.10 13.70
CA SER A 880 29.06 -10.28 14.19
C SER A 880 28.23 -9.99 15.45
N ASN A 881 28.74 -9.16 16.37
CA ASN A 881 28.04 -8.79 17.61
C ASN A 881 26.87 -7.84 17.33
N ILE A 882 27.07 -6.88 16.42
CA ILE A 882 26.00 -6.00 15.95
C ILE A 882 24.90 -6.81 15.28
N ARG A 883 25.28 -7.79 14.44
CA ARG A 883 24.33 -8.68 13.79
C ARG A 883 23.54 -9.52 14.80
N HIS A 884 24.22 -10.10 15.79
CA HIS A 884 23.56 -10.86 16.85
C HIS A 884 22.55 -10.00 17.62
N TYR A 885 22.93 -8.76 17.97
CA TYR A 885 22.03 -7.81 18.62
C TYR A 885 20.81 -7.48 17.75
N VAL A 886 21.02 -7.19 16.46
CA VAL A 886 19.95 -6.86 15.50
C VAL A 886 18.98 -8.02 15.27
N GLN A 887 19.43 -9.27 15.39
CA GLN A 887 18.62 -10.47 15.16
C GLN A 887 17.80 -10.91 16.39
N ASN A 888 18.10 -10.39 17.59
CA ASN A 888 17.53 -10.86 18.85
C ASN A 888 17.06 -9.67 19.70
N PHE A 889 16.18 -8.82 19.17
CA PHE A 889 15.65 -7.71 19.95
C PHE A 889 14.68 -8.24 21.01
N GLU A 890 14.89 -7.84 22.26
CA GLU A 890 13.89 -8.00 23.32
C GLU A 890 13.09 -6.70 23.44
N VAL A 891 11.76 -6.79 23.32
CA VAL A 891 10.90 -5.60 23.19
C VAL A 891 9.70 -5.68 24.11
N ILE A 892 9.22 -4.52 24.56
CA ILE A 892 7.93 -4.36 25.21
C ILE A 892 6.92 -3.98 24.13
N ASP A 893 5.94 -4.84 23.87
CA ASP A 893 4.83 -4.59 22.94
C ASP A 893 3.53 -4.15 23.67
N ASN A 894 3.52 -4.20 25.00
CA ASN A 894 2.41 -3.70 25.82
C ASN A 894 2.43 -2.16 25.87
N GLN A 895 1.58 -1.52 25.06
CA GLN A 895 1.50 -0.06 25.00
C GLN A 895 1.14 0.59 26.35
N ARG A 896 0.33 -0.08 27.20
CA ARG A 896 -0.01 0.45 28.52
C ARG A 896 1.24 0.55 29.39
N LYS A 897 2.09 -0.50 29.41
CA LYS A 897 3.38 -0.50 30.12
C LYS A 897 4.30 0.61 29.58
N LEU A 898 4.45 0.72 28.27
CA LEU A 898 5.26 1.78 27.63
C LEU A 898 4.78 3.20 28.00
N THR A 899 3.47 3.42 27.98
CA THR A 899 2.89 4.73 28.34
C THR A 899 3.08 5.04 29.83
N GLN A 900 3.01 4.03 30.70
CA GLN A 900 3.29 4.18 32.14
C GLN A 900 4.76 4.54 32.39
N LEU A 901 5.70 3.84 31.73
CA LEU A 901 7.13 4.15 31.81
C LEU A 901 7.41 5.59 31.37
N SER A 902 6.85 5.99 30.21
CA SER A 902 6.94 7.36 29.71
C SER A 902 6.41 8.40 30.71
N ARG A 903 5.26 8.15 31.35
CA ARG A 903 4.69 9.03 32.40
C ARG A 903 5.54 9.08 33.67
N GLY A 904 6.21 7.97 34.00
CA GLY A 904 7.16 7.91 35.11
C GLY A 904 8.36 8.83 34.90
N MET A 905 8.84 8.96 33.66
CA MET A 905 9.97 9.83 33.31
C MET A 905 9.59 11.30 33.18
N GLU A 906 8.49 11.60 32.47
CA GLU A 906 8.00 12.96 32.24
C GLU A 906 6.48 13.01 32.52
N ARG A 907 6.15 13.63 33.67
CA ARG A 907 4.77 13.87 34.12
C ARG A 907 4.11 14.99 33.35
#